data_AF-A0A5A9NIM4-F1
#
_entry.id   AF-A0A5A9NIM4-F1
#
_cell.length_a   1.000
_cell.length_b   1.000
_cell.length_c   1.000
_cell.angle_alpha   90.00
_cell.angle_beta   90.00
_cell.angle_gamma   90.00
#
_symmetry.space_group_name_H-M   'P 1'
#
loop_
_entity.id
_entity.type
_entity.pdbx_description
1 polymer ?
#
loop_
_entity_poly.entity_id
_entity_poly.type
_entity_poly.pdbx_seq_one_letter_code
_entity_poly.pdbx_strand_id
1 'polypeptide(L)'
;MMTWLLGIWISWLILLVASAQKPFDVVPASQKLNVAASQSFNQRSGLKTECLGSFFKLSVDKSLAFGSRLEFDAINGSQIEALTPRFADKCGFSVASDPWGNTNVYASLLNCFAGNMDDAVFDIDMRVRVLGAKGEQDVFEVEKTCNYDQWAPREILCNRNYMEVSVNRLPGDITALHRPPKLGRSKGSDDQLTSTVSEAITSRFNIWRIMFFTPQQKAMLLVDALKAGYSITTTKSRLVLRSGYDMPETYVETVNGVPMKIISATTYFKKQWSVTMLDTVAACPTGGLVYTDEMITWNFPRINPLMDSSDTKILGMFMGIDGKQIDTAYMAARGYSLTMEDALIVMKLPMGGPDGYYKSHAVNNQYHISYNIEVMLDLLWSDGGTDTTKYKVIFPIKTPLVSGLPQLVDNTDSQLKMFDVLLGPFLYDVEFVNITFSTGVLTVAEATARGVIIEEHRFPNGSKTIRLQVPFSDLFVIKSQVDLIMTVYTLPLVFGFMILPENTPFSYSTSVEVTLHDVVLPTISGKCDTEKFYIQILFGSVGKSFSVLLGKQDLTPERKVEYEVKENGTHMSLAVPFLASDVAFELMYPSSLKARLDVLVQEPANKWNLGDFSLSCNFPMTMTECYSNGSMSALAVKVESVTQLSPRQLTLRDPSCKPKFSNDRFAYFTFNANNCGTSRTFMMG
;
A
#
# COMPACT_ATOMS: atom_id res chain seq x y z
N MET A 1 56.92 -21.16 52.45
CA MET A 1 57.28 -21.30 53.88
C MET A 1 55.98 -21.18 54.65
N MET A 2 55.39 -22.18 55.28
CA MET A 2 55.76 -23.57 55.61
C MET A 2 54.40 -24.20 56.02
N THR A 3 53.97 -25.28 55.36
CA THR A 3 53.81 -26.63 55.96
C THR A 3 52.77 -26.71 57.09
N TRP A 4 51.63 -27.37 56.86
CA TRP A 4 51.43 -28.83 57.04
C TRP A 4 51.51 -29.27 58.51
N LEU A 5 50.44 -29.87 59.06
CA LEU A 5 50.36 -31.33 59.30
C LEU A 5 49.16 -31.79 60.13
N LEU A 6 48.82 -33.05 59.85
CA LEU A 6 48.05 -34.08 60.59
C LEU A 6 46.62 -34.30 60.09
N GLY A 7 46.25 -35.48 59.57
CA GLY A 7 46.97 -36.73 59.33
C GLY A 7 45.94 -37.77 58.82
N ILE A 8 46.13 -38.31 57.61
CA ILE A 8 46.68 -39.66 57.33
C ILE A 8 45.67 -40.79 57.61
N TRP A 9 45.24 -41.46 56.53
CA TRP A 9 45.15 -42.93 56.32
C TRP A 9 45.00 -43.09 54.78
N ILE A 10 46.06 -43.19 53.96
CA ILE A 10 46.84 -44.40 53.55
C ILE A 10 45.90 -45.56 53.20
N SER A 11 45.93 -46.26 52.05
CA SER A 11 46.66 -46.28 50.77
C SER A 11 45.90 -47.37 49.95
N TRP A 12 45.80 -47.37 48.63
CA TRP A 12 46.80 -47.93 47.71
C TRP A 12 46.35 -47.79 46.24
N LEU A 13 47.35 -47.56 45.39
CA LEU A 13 47.46 -47.48 43.93
C LEU A 13 46.40 -48.23 43.08
N ILE A 14 45.82 -47.61 42.04
CA ILE A 14 46.37 -47.45 40.65
C ILE A 14 46.70 -48.80 39.98
N LEU A 15 45.94 -49.20 38.95
CA LEU A 15 46.40 -49.41 37.56
C LEU A 15 45.31 -50.07 36.66
N LEU A 16 45.27 -49.60 35.41
CA LEU A 16 44.92 -50.31 34.17
C LEU A 16 43.45 -50.49 33.73
N VAL A 17 43.07 -49.55 32.85
CA VAL A 17 42.46 -49.77 31.51
C VAL A 17 42.36 -51.24 31.06
N ALA A 18 41.14 -51.74 30.81
CA ALA A 18 40.83 -52.63 29.69
C ALA A 18 39.30 -52.89 29.57
N SER A 19 38.73 -52.46 28.44
CA SER A 19 37.89 -53.26 27.53
C SER A 19 36.78 -54.19 28.08
N ALA A 20 35.55 -53.83 27.68
CA ALA A 20 34.50 -54.69 27.10
C ALA A 20 33.55 -55.52 28.00
N GLN A 21 32.35 -55.71 27.42
CA GLN A 21 31.28 -56.68 27.68
C GLN A 21 30.07 -56.23 28.53
N LYS A 22 28.99 -55.88 27.82
CA LYS A 22 27.60 -56.24 28.17
C LYS A 22 27.49 -57.78 28.23
N PRO A 23 26.65 -58.39 29.11
CA PRO A 23 25.25 -58.66 28.74
C PRO A 23 24.19 -58.71 29.88
N PHE A 24 22.93 -58.48 29.45
CA PHE A 24 21.64 -59.09 29.85
C PHE A 24 21.07 -59.04 31.30
N ASP A 25 19.91 -58.37 31.39
CA ASP A 25 18.59 -58.67 32.02
C ASP A 25 18.51 -59.56 33.30
N VAL A 26 17.60 -59.41 34.26
CA VAL A 26 16.12 -59.28 34.22
C VAL A 26 15.61 -58.89 35.64
N VAL A 27 14.36 -58.39 35.74
CA VAL A 27 13.34 -58.48 36.84
C VAL A 27 13.26 -57.26 37.82
N PRO A 28 12.07 -56.79 38.27
CA PRO A 28 10.77 -56.57 37.61
C PRO A 28 10.16 -55.18 37.92
N ALA A 29 9.05 -54.88 37.24
CA ALA A 29 8.17 -53.75 37.51
C ALA A 29 7.47 -53.81 38.87
N SER A 30 7.37 -52.66 39.55
CA SER A 30 6.18 -52.31 40.34
C SER A 30 5.94 -50.80 40.27
N GLN A 31 4.75 -50.45 39.80
CA GLN A 31 4.27 -49.07 39.62
C GLN A 31 4.23 -48.33 40.96
N LYS A 32 4.84 -47.14 41.00
CA LYS A 32 4.38 -46.04 41.85
C LYS A 32 4.01 -44.86 40.96
N LEU A 33 2.71 -44.59 40.94
CA LEU A 33 2.07 -43.46 40.30
C LEU A 33 2.59 -42.17 40.99
N ASN A 34 3.54 -41.48 40.36
CA ASN A 34 3.90 -40.12 40.76
C ASN A 34 2.97 -39.15 40.04
N VAL A 35 1.99 -38.64 40.78
CA VAL A 35 1.23 -37.45 40.42
C VAL A 35 2.21 -36.28 40.38
N ALA A 36 2.58 -35.85 39.18
CA ALA A 36 3.39 -34.66 38.98
C ALA A 36 2.52 -33.41 39.17
N ALA A 37 3.07 -32.46 39.91
CA ALA A 37 2.46 -31.18 40.24
C ALA A 37 2.04 -30.38 38.98
N SER A 38 0.87 -29.75 39.07
CA SER A 38 0.30 -28.83 38.09
C SER A 38 1.28 -27.70 37.74
N GLN A 39 1.84 -27.74 36.54
CA GLN A 39 2.52 -26.60 35.93
C GLN A 39 1.46 -25.64 35.35
N SER A 40 1.58 -24.36 35.69
CA SER A 40 0.75 -23.27 35.20
C SER A 40 0.85 -23.12 33.67
N PHE A 41 -0.24 -23.46 32.98
CA PHE A 41 -0.46 -23.20 31.55
C PHE A 41 -0.83 -21.73 31.36
N ASN A 42 0.12 -20.85 30.97
CA ASN A 42 -0.25 -19.50 30.51
C ASN A 42 0.87 -18.86 29.67
N GLN A 43 1.03 -19.36 28.43
CA GLN A 43 1.50 -18.61 27.25
C GLN A 43 1.52 -19.60 26.07
N ARG A 44 0.38 -19.76 25.38
CA ARG A 44 0.36 -20.37 24.03
C ARG A 44 0.66 -19.27 23.01
N SER A 45 1.44 -19.58 21.98
CA SER A 45 1.90 -18.61 20.97
C SER A 45 0.71 -17.84 20.37
N GLY A 46 0.70 -16.52 20.52
CA GLY A 46 -0.29 -15.61 19.92
C GLY A 46 -1.53 -15.27 20.75
N LEU A 47 -1.71 -15.82 21.96
CA LEU A 47 -2.80 -15.45 22.87
C LEU A 47 -2.24 -14.84 24.17
N LYS A 48 -2.75 -13.68 24.58
CA LYS A 48 -2.34 -12.99 25.81
C LYS A 48 -3.56 -12.54 26.62
N THR A 49 -3.56 -12.83 27.92
CA THR A 49 -4.64 -12.48 28.85
C THR A 49 -4.17 -11.53 29.95
N GLU A 50 -4.94 -10.47 30.21
CA GLU A 50 -4.61 -9.45 31.20
C GLU A 50 -5.86 -9.03 32.00
N CYS A 51 -5.73 -8.86 33.31
CA CYS A 51 -6.75 -8.26 34.17
C CYS A 51 -6.41 -6.79 34.37
N LEU A 52 -7.29 -5.87 33.97
CA LEU A 52 -7.03 -4.43 33.86
C LEU A 52 -7.95 -3.61 34.80
N GLY A 53 -8.02 -4.03 36.05
CA GLY A 53 -8.96 -3.50 37.04
C GLY A 53 -10.33 -4.14 36.87
N SER A 54 -11.37 -3.33 36.62
CA SER A 54 -12.77 -3.79 36.51
C SER A 54 -13.13 -4.54 35.22
N PHE A 55 -12.15 -4.87 34.36
CA PHE A 55 -12.36 -5.68 33.16
C PHE A 55 -11.13 -6.49 32.78
N PHE A 56 -11.36 -7.52 31.97
CA PHE A 56 -10.40 -8.44 31.39
C PHE A 56 -10.14 -8.11 29.92
N LYS A 57 -8.91 -8.34 29.46
CA LYS A 57 -8.51 -8.22 28.06
C LYS A 57 -7.87 -9.53 27.58
N LEU A 58 -8.37 -10.05 26.46
CA LEU A 58 -7.73 -11.07 25.65
C LEU A 58 -7.19 -10.43 24.38
N SER A 59 -5.89 -10.56 24.12
CA SER A 59 -5.25 -10.14 22.87
C SER A 59 -4.89 -11.37 22.04
N VAL A 60 -5.29 -11.37 20.78
CA VAL A 60 -5.03 -12.41 19.79
C VAL A 60 -4.13 -11.81 18.71
N ASP A 61 -2.95 -12.40 18.51
CA ASP A 61 -1.99 -11.96 17.51
C ASP A 61 -2.39 -12.42 16.10
N LYS A 62 -2.06 -11.60 15.10
CA LYS A 62 -2.25 -11.90 13.68
C LYS A 62 -1.70 -13.26 13.25
N SER A 63 -0.70 -13.82 13.94
CA SER A 63 -0.16 -15.15 13.65
C SER A 63 -1.22 -16.26 13.70
N LEU A 64 -2.29 -16.07 14.50
CA LEU A 64 -3.42 -16.98 14.62
C LEU A 64 -4.56 -16.65 13.65
N ALA A 65 -4.59 -15.43 13.10
CA ALA A 65 -5.70 -14.90 12.31
C ALA A 65 -5.41 -14.79 10.81
N PHE A 66 -4.15 -14.88 10.37
CA PHE A 66 -3.78 -14.63 8.99
C PHE A 66 -4.44 -15.65 8.04
N GLY A 67 -5.34 -15.16 7.17
CA GLY A 67 -6.11 -15.99 6.23
C GLY A 67 -7.25 -16.80 6.85
N SER A 68 -7.60 -16.56 8.12
CA SER A 68 -8.63 -17.30 8.86
C SER A 68 -9.63 -16.34 9.52
N ARG A 69 -10.88 -16.77 9.71
CA ARG A 69 -11.89 -15.99 10.45
C ARG A 69 -11.83 -16.34 11.93
N LEU A 70 -11.71 -15.32 12.78
CA LEU A 70 -11.81 -15.49 14.23
C LEU A 70 -13.25 -15.37 14.70
N GLU A 71 -13.66 -16.30 15.55
CA GLU A 71 -14.92 -16.24 16.30
C GLU A 71 -14.65 -16.47 17.78
N PHE A 72 -15.46 -15.85 18.63
CA PHE A 72 -15.29 -15.91 20.08
C PHE A 72 -16.57 -16.42 20.72
N ASP A 73 -16.43 -17.28 21.72
CA ASP A 73 -17.54 -17.75 22.55
C ASP A 73 -17.23 -17.46 24.03
N ALA A 74 -18.26 -17.12 24.80
CA ALA A 74 -18.19 -17.03 26.26
C ALA A 74 -18.59 -18.38 26.88
N ILE A 75 -17.89 -18.78 27.95
CA ILE A 75 -18.10 -20.04 28.65
C ILE A 75 -18.48 -19.77 30.11
N ASN A 76 -19.46 -20.52 30.62
CA ASN A 76 -19.74 -20.62 32.06
C ASN A 76 -20.16 -22.06 32.38
N GLY A 77 -19.23 -22.85 32.93
CA GLY A 77 -19.44 -24.28 33.16
C GLY A 77 -19.72 -25.03 31.84
N SER A 78 -20.92 -25.59 31.68
CA SER A 78 -21.33 -26.29 30.45
C SER A 78 -21.99 -25.38 29.40
N GLN A 79 -22.26 -24.12 29.73
CA GLN A 79 -22.87 -23.17 28.80
C GLN A 79 -21.80 -22.55 27.91
N ILE A 80 -22.02 -22.58 26.60
CA ILE A 80 -21.12 -21.98 25.61
C ILE A 80 -21.98 -21.17 24.65
N GLU A 81 -21.73 -19.86 24.58
CA GLU A 81 -22.52 -18.93 23.77
C GLU A 81 -21.61 -18.08 22.88
N ALA A 82 -21.96 -17.99 21.59
CA ALA A 82 -21.19 -17.21 20.62
C ALA A 82 -21.35 -15.69 20.87
N LEU A 83 -20.24 -14.96 20.85
CA LEU A 83 -20.20 -13.50 21.02
C LEU A 83 -20.67 -12.79 19.75
N THR A 84 -21.97 -12.81 19.49
CA THR A 84 -22.60 -11.95 18.46
C THR A 84 -22.61 -10.48 18.92
N PRO A 85 -22.66 -9.49 18.01
CA PRO A 85 -22.62 -8.07 18.42
C PRO A 85 -23.69 -7.66 19.44
N ARG A 86 -24.94 -8.15 19.27
CA ARG A 86 -26.08 -7.90 20.19
C ARG A 86 -26.03 -8.69 21.49
N PHE A 87 -25.20 -9.72 21.54
CA PHE A 87 -24.99 -10.49 22.75
C PHE A 87 -23.83 -9.90 23.56
N ALA A 88 -22.78 -9.48 22.85
CA ALA A 88 -21.59 -8.88 23.43
C ALA A 88 -21.94 -7.60 24.22
N ASP A 89 -22.68 -6.66 23.64
CA ASP A 89 -23.09 -5.43 24.33
C ASP A 89 -23.94 -5.70 25.59
N LYS A 90 -24.95 -6.56 25.49
CA LYS A 90 -25.84 -6.92 26.60
C LYS A 90 -25.10 -7.66 27.72
N CYS A 91 -24.10 -8.46 27.37
CA CYS A 91 -23.37 -9.27 28.33
C CYS A 91 -22.04 -8.71 28.79
N GLY A 92 -21.65 -7.50 28.36
CA GLY A 92 -20.46 -6.82 28.86
C GLY A 92 -19.17 -7.21 28.13
N PHE A 93 -19.26 -7.64 26.88
CA PHE A 93 -18.14 -7.94 25.99
C PHE A 93 -18.02 -6.91 24.87
N SER A 94 -16.79 -6.68 24.42
CA SER A 94 -16.47 -5.87 23.25
C SER A 94 -15.35 -6.52 22.47
N VAL A 95 -15.44 -6.52 21.14
CA VAL A 95 -14.44 -7.13 20.25
C VAL A 95 -13.91 -6.07 19.30
N ALA A 96 -12.60 -6.09 19.12
CA ALA A 96 -11.84 -5.07 18.44
C ALA A 96 -10.77 -5.71 17.56
N SER A 97 -11.00 -5.80 16.27
CA SER A 97 -10.01 -6.33 15.32
C SER A 97 -9.39 -5.19 14.53
N ASP A 98 -8.07 -5.21 14.42
CA ASP A 98 -7.39 -4.41 13.42
C ASP A 98 -7.45 -5.09 12.03
N PRO A 99 -7.22 -4.34 10.95
CA PRO A 99 -7.26 -4.88 9.58
C PRO A 99 -6.25 -5.99 9.29
N TRP A 100 -5.32 -6.25 10.22
CA TRP A 100 -4.19 -7.15 10.01
C TRP A 100 -4.30 -8.41 10.83
N GLY A 101 -5.43 -8.58 11.50
CA GLY A 101 -5.78 -9.80 12.22
C GLY A 101 -5.44 -9.76 13.70
N ASN A 102 -4.87 -8.68 14.24
CA ASN A 102 -4.76 -8.59 15.70
C ASN A 102 -6.13 -8.24 16.27
N THR A 103 -6.57 -8.97 17.28
CA THR A 103 -7.89 -8.78 17.89
C THR A 103 -7.78 -8.67 19.39
N ASN A 104 -8.40 -7.62 19.94
CA ASN A 104 -8.60 -7.45 21.37
C ASN A 104 -10.06 -7.75 21.72
N VAL A 105 -10.27 -8.56 22.76
CA VAL A 105 -11.57 -8.80 23.36
C VAL A 105 -11.55 -8.26 24.78
N TYR A 106 -12.49 -7.38 25.08
CA TYR A 106 -12.66 -6.76 26.39
C TYR A 106 -13.90 -7.35 27.06
N ALA A 107 -13.79 -7.79 28.31
CA ALA A 107 -14.91 -8.32 29.09
C ALA A 107 -14.98 -7.63 30.45
N SER A 108 -16.10 -6.99 30.79
CA SER A 108 -16.34 -6.49 32.16
C SER A 108 -16.19 -7.66 33.15
N LEU A 109 -15.60 -7.44 34.33
CA LEU A 109 -15.57 -8.49 35.36
C LEU A 109 -16.98 -8.88 35.83
N LEU A 110 -17.97 -8.01 35.60
CA LEU A 110 -19.37 -8.24 35.94
C LEU A 110 -20.17 -8.87 34.79
N ASN A 111 -19.51 -9.30 33.71
CA ASN A 111 -20.15 -9.86 32.50
C ASN A 111 -21.07 -11.07 32.83
N CYS A 112 -21.96 -11.43 31.90
CA CYS A 112 -22.97 -12.50 32.13
C CYS A 112 -22.39 -13.88 32.46
N PHE A 113 -21.15 -14.16 32.07
CA PHE A 113 -20.53 -15.49 32.14
C PHE A 113 -19.43 -15.58 33.21
N ALA A 114 -19.04 -14.45 33.81
CA ALA A 114 -18.02 -14.45 34.86
C ALA A 114 -18.49 -15.26 36.08
N GLY A 115 -17.65 -16.20 36.51
CA GLY A 115 -17.76 -16.83 37.82
C GLY A 115 -17.39 -15.81 38.89
N ASN A 116 -18.37 -15.21 39.56
CA ASN A 116 -18.14 -14.19 40.58
C ASN A 116 -18.21 -14.78 41.99
N MET A 117 -17.09 -14.73 42.70
CA MET A 117 -16.99 -15.03 44.12
C MET A 117 -16.84 -13.74 44.92
N ASP A 118 -17.89 -13.39 45.67
CA ASP A 118 -17.94 -12.30 46.64
C ASP A 118 -17.58 -10.90 46.11
N ASP A 119 -17.78 -10.64 44.81
CA ASP A 119 -17.36 -9.41 44.14
C ASP A 119 -15.85 -9.11 44.28
N ALA A 120 -15.03 -10.15 44.48
CA ALA A 120 -13.60 -10.02 44.69
C ALA A 120 -12.77 -10.87 43.73
N VAL A 121 -13.26 -12.06 43.37
CA VAL A 121 -12.58 -13.01 42.48
C VAL A 121 -13.51 -13.37 41.34
N PHE A 122 -13.01 -13.24 40.11
CA PHE A 122 -13.77 -13.41 38.88
C PHE A 122 -13.09 -14.40 37.95
N ASP A 123 -13.73 -15.53 37.70
CA ASP A 123 -13.29 -16.52 36.73
C ASP A 123 -13.92 -16.22 35.36
N ILE A 124 -13.07 -16.05 34.35
CA ILE A 124 -13.47 -15.73 32.97
C ILE A 124 -12.95 -16.80 32.04
N ASP A 125 -13.89 -17.50 31.42
CA ASP A 125 -13.63 -18.58 30.48
C ASP A 125 -14.17 -18.19 29.09
N MET A 126 -13.33 -18.35 28.08
CA MET A 126 -13.63 -17.99 26.69
C MET A 126 -13.08 -19.05 25.73
N ARG A 127 -13.68 -19.11 24.54
CA ARG A 127 -13.23 -19.95 23.45
C ARG A 127 -12.93 -19.10 22.22
N VAL A 128 -11.75 -19.26 21.64
CA VAL A 128 -11.36 -18.66 20.37
C VAL A 128 -11.41 -19.75 19.31
N ARG A 129 -12.25 -19.57 18.29
CA ARG A 129 -12.38 -20.46 17.14
C ARG A 129 -11.72 -19.81 15.93
N VAL A 130 -10.73 -20.48 15.36
CA VAL A 130 -10.02 -20.07 14.14
C VAL A 130 -10.53 -20.93 13.00
N LEU A 131 -11.22 -20.29 12.06
CA LEU A 131 -11.82 -20.95 10.90
C LEU A 131 -10.94 -20.70 9.67
N GLY A 132 -10.18 -21.72 9.27
CA GLY A 132 -9.31 -21.67 8.09
C GLY A 132 -10.08 -21.75 6.77
N ALA A 133 -9.45 -21.29 5.68
CA ALA A 133 -10.04 -21.26 4.34
C ALA A 133 -10.45 -22.64 3.77
N LYS A 134 -9.91 -23.74 4.32
CA LYS A 134 -10.24 -25.12 3.93
C LYS A 134 -11.24 -25.81 4.87
N GLY A 135 -11.85 -25.08 5.81
CA GLY A 135 -12.76 -25.64 6.81
C GLY A 135 -12.07 -26.34 7.98
N GLU A 136 -10.73 -26.25 8.08
CA GLU A 136 -9.99 -26.62 9.28
C GLU A 136 -10.36 -25.64 10.40
N GLN A 137 -10.70 -26.17 11.58
CA GLN A 137 -11.14 -25.39 12.73
C GLN A 137 -10.23 -25.69 13.90
N ASP A 138 -9.42 -24.69 14.28
CA ASP A 138 -8.68 -24.74 15.54
C ASP A 138 -9.49 -24.06 16.63
N VAL A 139 -9.44 -24.62 17.83
CA VAL A 139 -10.20 -24.15 18.98
C VAL A 139 -9.25 -23.99 20.15
N PHE A 140 -9.22 -22.78 20.71
CA PHE A 140 -8.39 -22.43 21.85
C PHE A 140 -9.29 -22.02 23.01
N GLU A 141 -9.18 -22.73 24.12
CA GLU A 141 -9.83 -22.35 25.37
C GLU A 141 -8.90 -21.42 26.16
N VAL A 142 -9.50 -20.38 26.73
CA VAL A 142 -8.82 -19.31 27.46
C VAL A 142 -9.51 -19.18 28.81
N GLU A 143 -8.78 -19.44 29.88
CA GLU A 143 -9.27 -19.33 31.25
C GLU A 143 -8.42 -18.31 32.00
N LYS A 144 -9.07 -17.43 32.76
CA LYS A 144 -8.39 -16.44 33.59
C LYS A 144 -9.19 -16.08 34.83
N THR A 145 -8.55 -16.23 35.97
CA THR A 145 -9.03 -15.65 37.24
C THR A 145 -8.46 -14.24 37.43
N CYS A 146 -9.34 -13.27 37.68
CA CYS A 146 -9.02 -11.88 37.99
C CYS A 146 -9.44 -11.54 39.43
N ASN A 147 -8.54 -10.89 40.17
CA ASN A 147 -8.83 -10.39 41.51
C ASN A 147 -9.07 -8.88 41.45
N TYR A 148 -10.21 -8.42 41.95
CA TYR A 148 -10.56 -7.01 42.05
C TYR A 148 -11.57 -6.80 43.19
N ASP A 149 -11.07 -6.37 44.34
CA ASP A 149 -11.83 -6.16 45.59
C ASP A 149 -11.97 -4.68 45.99
N GLN A 150 -11.25 -3.78 45.31
CA GLN A 150 -11.24 -2.33 45.58
C GLN A 150 -12.31 -1.58 44.77
N TRP A 151 -13.57 -2.01 44.86
CA TRP A 151 -14.66 -1.35 44.16
C TRP A 151 -14.99 0.02 44.74
N ALA A 152 -15.12 1.03 43.88
CA ALA A 152 -15.74 2.29 44.29
C ALA A 152 -17.25 2.09 44.54
N PRO A 153 -17.88 2.89 45.43
CA PRO A 153 -19.34 2.90 45.60
C PRO A 153 -20.11 3.03 44.28
N ARG A 154 -19.58 3.78 43.32
CA ARG A 154 -20.12 3.88 41.96
C ARG A 154 -18.99 3.71 40.95
N GLU A 155 -19.17 2.79 40.01
CA GLU A 155 -18.25 2.59 38.88
C GLU A 155 -19.01 2.70 37.55
N ILE A 156 -18.46 3.47 36.61
CA ILE A 156 -19.00 3.61 35.26
C ILE A 156 -17.93 3.13 34.26
N LEU A 157 -18.35 2.32 33.30
CA LEU A 157 -17.53 1.83 32.20
C LEU A 157 -18.21 2.17 30.87
N CYS A 158 -17.58 3.06 30.10
CA CYS A 158 -17.93 3.30 28.72
C CYS A 158 -17.00 2.47 27.83
N ASN A 159 -17.56 1.45 27.19
CA ASN A 159 -16.85 0.64 26.21
C ASN A 159 -17.34 1.00 24.80
N ARG A 160 -16.80 0.36 23.76
CA ARG A 160 -17.10 0.68 22.34
C ARG A 160 -18.59 0.54 21.99
N ASN A 161 -19.25 -0.47 22.56
CA ASN A 161 -20.59 -0.91 22.18
C ASN A 161 -21.63 -0.82 23.31
N TYR A 162 -21.21 -0.60 24.56
CA TYR A 162 -22.13 -0.48 25.70
C TYR A 162 -21.62 0.52 26.74
N MET A 163 -22.57 0.98 27.55
CA MET A 163 -22.39 1.74 28.78
C MET A 163 -22.78 0.84 29.95
N GLU A 164 -21.94 0.74 30.97
CA GLU A 164 -22.19 -0.01 32.20
C GLU A 164 -22.06 0.91 33.40
N VAL A 165 -23.03 0.86 34.31
CA VAL A 165 -22.93 1.45 35.64
C VAL A 165 -23.14 0.37 36.70
N SER A 166 -22.25 0.37 37.67
CA SER A 166 -22.29 -0.52 38.82
C SER A 166 -22.28 0.29 40.10
N VAL A 167 -23.30 0.11 40.93
CA VAL A 167 -23.47 0.84 42.19
C VAL A 167 -23.51 -0.12 43.36
N ASN A 168 -22.83 0.27 44.44
CA ASN A 168 -22.84 -0.45 45.71
C ASN A 168 -24.25 -0.40 46.28
N ARG A 169 -24.75 -1.59 46.58
CA ARG A 169 -26.01 -1.79 47.27
C ARG A 169 -25.73 -1.70 48.77
N LEU A 170 -25.97 -0.54 49.35
CA LEU A 170 -26.06 -0.38 50.81
C LEU A 170 -27.04 -1.46 51.39
N PRO A 171 -26.73 -2.05 52.56
CA PRO A 171 -26.49 -3.48 52.69
C PRO A 171 -27.72 -4.38 52.56
N GLY A 172 -27.52 -5.54 51.93
CA GLY A 172 -28.33 -6.74 52.16
C GLY A 172 -27.98 -7.37 53.52
N ASP A 173 -29.02 -7.50 54.36
CA ASP A 173 -29.13 -8.13 55.69
C ASP A 173 -28.67 -7.33 56.92
N ILE A 174 -29.64 -6.59 57.49
CA ILE A 174 -29.65 -6.27 58.92
C ILE A 174 -29.72 -7.61 59.67
N THR A 175 -28.59 -8.03 60.24
CA THR A 175 -28.53 -9.07 61.25
C THR A 175 -29.13 -8.55 62.56
N ALA A 176 -30.44 -8.73 62.75
CA ALA A 176 -31.16 -8.64 64.02
C ALA A 176 -32.60 -9.15 63.77
N LEU A 177 -33.10 -10.28 64.27
CA LEU A 177 -33.01 -10.86 65.61
C LEU A 177 -33.23 -12.38 65.53
N HIS A 178 -32.55 -13.11 66.42
CA HIS A 178 -32.83 -14.50 66.75
C HIS A 178 -34.31 -14.78 67.06
N ARG A 179 -34.89 -15.75 66.34
CA ARG A 179 -35.65 -16.87 66.93
C ARG A 179 -36.06 -17.86 65.84
N PRO A 180 -35.76 -19.17 65.97
CA PRO A 180 -36.48 -20.18 65.20
C PRO A 180 -37.76 -20.58 65.95
N PRO A 181 -38.96 -20.52 65.33
CA PRO A 181 -40.06 -21.33 65.77
C PRO A 181 -39.97 -22.72 65.14
N LYS A 182 -40.29 -23.70 65.97
CA LYS A 182 -40.16 -25.14 65.75
C LYS A 182 -41.13 -25.67 64.68
N LEU A 183 -40.65 -26.70 64.00
CA LEU A 183 -41.33 -27.89 63.48
C LEU A 183 -42.88 -27.94 63.56
N GLY A 184 -43.52 -28.05 62.39
CA GLY A 184 -44.91 -28.46 62.24
C GLY A 184 -45.09 -29.23 60.94
N ARG A 185 -45.36 -30.54 61.05
CA ARG A 185 -45.52 -31.50 59.95
C ARG A 185 -47.00 -31.55 59.57
N SER A 186 -47.36 -31.39 58.29
CA SER A 186 -48.63 -31.88 57.75
C SER A 186 -48.58 -32.08 56.23
N LYS A 187 -49.18 -33.17 55.77
CA LYS A 187 -49.31 -33.66 54.40
C LYS A 187 -50.54 -33.06 53.71
N GLY A 188 -50.53 -32.99 52.38
CA GLY A 188 -51.71 -33.38 51.57
C GLY A 188 -52.12 -32.45 50.42
N SER A 189 -51.87 -32.96 49.21
CA SER A 189 -52.71 -32.93 47.99
C SER A 189 -52.91 -31.66 47.15
N ASP A 190 -52.69 -31.88 45.86
CA ASP A 190 -53.04 -31.14 44.63
C ASP A 190 -54.32 -30.30 44.68
N ASP A 191 -54.26 -29.08 44.12
CA ASP A 191 -54.96 -28.78 42.85
C ASP A 191 -54.56 -27.41 42.24
N GLN A 192 -54.23 -27.45 40.95
CA GLN A 192 -54.45 -26.45 39.89
C GLN A 192 -53.83 -25.04 39.96
N LEU A 193 -52.70 -24.95 39.26
CA LEU A 193 -52.31 -23.96 38.23
C LEU A 193 -53.31 -22.81 37.94
N THR A 194 -52.93 -21.57 38.26
CA THR A 194 -52.85 -20.42 37.34
C THR A 194 -52.40 -19.15 38.09
N SER A 195 -51.36 -18.47 37.57
CA SER A 195 -50.86 -17.10 37.90
C SER A 195 -49.47 -16.91 38.53
N THR A 196 -48.63 -17.93 38.72
CA THR A 196 -47.36 -17.78 39.47
C THR A 196 -46.09 -17.47 38.66
N VAL A 197 -46.19 -17.15 37.36
CA VAL A 197 -44.98 -16.88 36.54
C VAL A 197 -44.42 -15.46 36.75
N SER A 198 -45.21 -14.51 37.27
CA SER A 198 -44.76 -13.13 37.50
C SER A 198 -44.05 -12.95 38.86
N GLU A 199 -44.47 -13.68 39.90
CA GLU A 199 -43.86 -13.58 41.25
C GLU A 199 -42.50 -14.29 41.36
N ALA A 200 -42.23 -15.29 40.51
CA ALA A 200 -41.00 -16.08 40.57
C ALA A 200 -39.73 -15.30 40.20
N ILE A 201 -39.84 -14.23 39.39
CA ILE A 201 -38.70 -13.40 38.97
C ILE A 201 -38.45 -12.27 39.98
N THR A 202 -39.51 -11.74 40.59
CA THR A 202 -39.39 -10.76 41.68
C THR A 202 -38.73 -11.35 42.94
N SER A 203 -38.81 -12.66 43.19
CA SER A 203 -38.31 -13.26 44.44
C SER A 203 -36.79 -13.48 44.49
N ARG A 204 -36.10 -13.65 43.35
CA ARG A 204 -34.66 -13.96 43.33
C ARG A 204 -33.76 -12.73 43.52
N PHE A 205 -34.23 -11.56 43.09
CA PHE A 205 -33.47 -10.30 43.14
C PHE A 205 -34.19 -9.15 43.87
N ASN A 206 -35.46 -9.35 44.26
CA ASN A 206 -36.34 -8.34 44.86
C ASN A 206 -36.56 -7.08 44.00
N ILE A 207 -36.21 -7.10 42.71
CA ILE A 207 -36.45 -5.98 41.78
C ILE A 207 -37.93 -5.97 41.40
N TRP A 208 -38.63 -4.91 41.77
CA TRP A 208 -40.05 -4.71 41.47
C TRP A 208 -40.26 -4.06 40.11
N ARG A 209 -39.57 -2.93 39.85
CA ARG A 209 -39.65 -2.19 38.58
C ARG A 209 -38.41 -1.33 38.37
N ILE A 210 -38.19 -0.96 37.11
CA ILE A 210 -37.15 -0.01 36.70
C ILE A 210 -37.86 1.20 36.08
N MET A 211 -37.49 2.40 36.52
CA MET A 211 -37.94 3.66 35.94
C MET A 211 -36.80 4.24 35.12
N PHE A 212 -36.94 4.27 33.80
CA PHE A 212 -36.01 4.95 32.92
C PHE A 212 -36.38 6.43 32.80
N PHE A 213 -35.39 7.30 32.92
CA PHE A 213 -35.52 8.74 32.73
C PHE A 213 -34.98 9.12 31.36
N THR A 214 -35.90 9.24 30.42
CA THR A 214 -35.69 10.01 29.20
C THR A 214 -36.52 11.30 29.29
N PRO A 215 -36.59 12.16 28.25
CA PRO A 215 -37.54 13.27 28.23
C PRO A 215 -38.99 12.85 28.59
N GLN A 216 -39.33 11.56 28.46
CA GLN A 216 -40.51 10.95 29.07
C GLN A 216 -40.10 9.80 30.01
N GLN A 217 -40.65 9.81 31.24
CA GLN A 217 -40.41 8.72 32.18
C GLN A 217 -41.10 7.43 31.71
N LYS A 218 -40.37 6.32 31.74
CA LYS A 218 -40.91 5.01 31.33
C LYS A 218 -40.63 3.95 32.39
N ALA A 219 -41.71 3.35 32.89
CA ALA A 219 -41.65 2.22 33.80
C ALA A 219 -41.57 0.91 33.02
N MET A 220 -40.68 0.01 33.43
CA MET A 220 -40.63 -1.37 32.93
C MET A 220 -40.52 -2.36 34.10
N LEU A 221 -41.12 -3.54 33.94
CA LEU A 221 -40.78 -4.70 34.76
C LEU A 221 -39.41 -5.23 34.34
N LEU A 222 -38.72 -5.95 35.24
CA LEU A 222 -37.39 -6.51 34.95
C LEU A 222 -37.41 -7.36 33.67
N VAL A 223 -38.42 -8.22 33.49
CA VAL A 223 -38.55 -9.10 32.32
C VAL A 223 -38.64 -8.30 31.02
N ASP A 224 -39.41 -7.21 31.03
CA ASP A 224 -39.63 -6.39 29.85
C ASP A 224 -38.37 -5.58 29.51
N ALA A 225 -37.66 -5.09 30.52
CA ALA A 225 -36.36 -4.45 30.32
C ALA A 225 -35.32 -5.41 29.73
N LEU A 226 -35.26 -6.65 30.23
CA LEU A 226 -34.35 -7.68 29.70
C LEU A 226 -34.70 -8.09 28.26
N LYS A 227 -35.99 -8.16 27.93
CA LYS A 227 -36.48 -8.43 26.55
C LYS A 227 -36.22 -7.25 25.61
N ALA A 228 -36.30 -6.03 26.13
CA ALA A 228 -35.99 -4.82 25.36
C ALA A 228 -34.50 -4.68 25.03
N GLY A 229 -33.62 -5.47 25.67
CA GLY A 229 -32.19 -5.53 25.38
C GLY A 229 -31.29 -4.99 26.49
N TYR A 230 -31.86 -4.42 27.56
CA TYR A 230 -31.09 -3.99 28.73
C TYR A 230 -30.56 -5.18 29.51
N SER A 231 -29.43 -4.97 30.19
CA SER A 231 -28.87 -5.93 31.14
C SER A 231 -28.99 -5.35 32.52
N ILE A 232 -29.79 -6.00 33.39
CA ILE A 232 -29.90 -5.62 34.79
C ILE A 232 -29.57 -6.86 35.61
N THR A 233 -28.46 -6.80 36.33
CA THR A 233 -28.00 -7.90 37.19
C THR A 233 -27.66 -7.37 38.57
N THR A 234 -27.80 -8.23 39.57
CA THR A 234 -27.36 -7.93 40.94
C THR A 234 -26.36 -8.97 41.37
N THR A 235 -25.25 -8.52 41.94
CA THR A 235 -24.29 -9.37 42.61
C THR A 235 -24.55 -9.39 44.11
N LYS A 236 -23.62 -9.93 44.90
CA LYS A 236 -23.71 -9.94 46.37
C LYS A 236 -23.85 -8.53 46.93
N SER A 237 -23.06 -7.59 46.42
CA SER A 237 -23.00 -6.22 46.94
C SER A 237 -23.38 -5.15 45.94
N ARG A 238 -23.67 -5.46 44.66
CA ARG A 238 -23.84 -4.43 43.63
C ARG A 238 -25.07 -4.62 42.75
N LEU A 239 -25.59 -3.52 42.23
CA LEU A 239 -26.52 -3.49 41.09
C LEU A 239 -25.75 -3.03 39.86
N VAL A 240 -25.96 -3.74 38.75
CA VAL A 240 -25.33 -3.45 37.46
C VAL A 240 -26.41 -3.20 36.43
N LEU A 241 -26.32 -2.07 35.74
CA LEU A 241 -27.14 -1.72 34.58
C LEU A 241 -26.22 -1.58 33.36
N ARG A 242 -26.56 -2.27 32.26
CA ARG A 242 -25.95 -2.07 30.95
C ARG A 242 -26.95 -1.67 29.89
N SER A 243 -26.47 -0.85 28.97
CA SER A 243 -27.22 -0.44 27.79
C SER A 243 -26.27 -0.18 26.61
N GLY A 244 -26.70 -0.56 25.41
CA GLY A 244 -26.07 -0.08 24.18
C GLY A 244 -26.30 1.43 23.99
N TYR A 245 -25.46 2.07 23.18
CA TYR A 245 -25.53 3.52 22.94
C TYR A 245 -26.78 3.99 22.18
N ASP A 246 -27.41 3.10 21.39
CA ASP A 246 -28.54 3.43 20.50
C ASP A 246 -29.86 2.81 20.96
N MET A 247 -30.02 2.68 22.27
CA MET A 247 -31.24 2.15 22.87
C MET A 247 -32.31 3.23 23.03
N PRO A 248 -33.63 2.90 22.95
CA PRO A 248 -34.70 3.89 22.98
C PRO A 248 -34.73 4.74 24.25
N GLU A 249 -34.27 4.19 25.38
CA GLU A 249 -34.24 4.87 26.67
C GLU A 249 -32.90 5.62 26.93
N THR A 250 -32.11 5.88 25.88
CA THR A 250 -30.91 6.72 25.93
C THR A 250 -31.18 8.09 25.30
N TYR A 251 -30.53 9.13 25.82
CA TYR A 251 -30.60 10.48 25.25
C TYR A 251 -29.20 11.10 25.11
N VAL A 252 -29.09 12.19 24.35
CA VAL A 252 -27.84 12.92 24.15
C VAL A 252 -27.94 14.27 24.84
N GLU A 253 -26.92 14.61 25.61
CA GLU A 253 -26.72 15.94 26.17
C GLU A 253 -25.35 16.47 25.76
N THR A 254 -25.27 17.74 25.37
CA THR A 254 -23.98 18.36 25.01
C THR A 254 -23.46 19.18 26.18
N VAL A 255 -22.33 18.78 26.74
CA VAL A 255 -21.69 19.46 27.88
C VAL A 255 -20.36 20.03 27.43
N ASN A 256 -20.18 21.35 27.54
CA ASN A 256 -18.98 22.06 27.08
C ASN A 256 -18.56 21.71 25.64
N GLY A 257 -19.54 21.51 24.75
CA GLY A 257 -19.32 21.16 23.33
C GLY A 257 -19.06 19.67 23.07
N VAL A 258 -19.06 18.81 24.09
CA VAL A 258 -18.88 17.36 23.94
C VAL A 258 -20.24 16.65 24.05
N PRO A 259 -20.66 15.89 23.02
CA PRO A 259 -21.89 15.10 23.10
C PRO A 259 -21.68 13.88 24.00
N MET A 260 -22.58 13.72 24.97
CA MET A 260 -22.61 12.63 25.93
C MET A 260 -23.89 11.83 25.72
N LYS A 261 -23.77 10.52 25.47
CA LYS A 261 -24.89 9.58 25.51
C LYS A 261 -25.15 9.17 26.95
N ILE A 262 -26.40 9.28 27.38
CA ILE A 262 -26.79 9.10 28.78
C ILE A 262 -27.90 8.06 28.87
N ILE A 263 -27.77 7.17 29.85
CA ILE A 263 -28.85 6.37 30.39
C ILE A 263 -28.99 6.66 31.87
N SER A 264 -30.21 6.96 32.30
CA SER A 264 -30.55 7.19 33.70
C SER A 264 -31.75 6.35 34.07
N ALA A 265 -31.63 5.60 35.17
CA ALA A 265 -32.71 4.76 35.68
C ALA A 265 -32.68 4.64 37.20
N THR A 266 -33.86 4.54 37.82
CA THR A 266 -34.03 4.14 39.22
C THR A 266 -34.55 2.72 39.28
N THR A 267 -33.84 1.85 39.98
CA THR A 267 -34.29 0.48 40.25
C THR A 267 -34.98 0.42 41.61
N TYR A 268 -36.22 -0.08 41.64
CA TYR A 268 -37.01 -0.23 42.85
C TYR A 268 -36.90 -1.67 43.35
N PHE A 269 -36.38 -1.84 44.56
CA PHE A 269 -36.35 -3.11 45.26
C PHE A 269 -37.48 -3.17 46.28
N LYS A 270 -38.32 -4.20 46.23
CA LYS A 270 -39.42 -4.38 47.19
C LYS A 270 -39.14 -5.59 48.09
N LYS A 271 -39.04 -5.36 49.40
CA LYS A 271 -38.96 -6.42 50.43
C LYS A 271 -40.05 -6.17 51.47
N GLN A 272 -41.07 -7.03 51.47
CA GLN A 272 -42.28 -6.90 52.32
C GLN A 272 -42.94 -5.50 52.17
N TRP A 273 -42.88 -4.67 53.22
CA TRP A 273 -43.44 -3.32 53.29
C TRP A 273 -42.43 -2.21 52.94
N SER A 274 -41.15 -2.54 52.75
CA SER A 274 -40.10 -1.57 52.44
C SER A 274 -39.76 -1.56 50.94
N VAL A 275 -39.51 -0.35 50.42
CA VAL A 275 -39.04 -0.13 49.06
C VAL A 275 -37.71 0.63 49.12
N THR A 276 -36.66 0.03 48.59
CA THR A 276 -35.36 0.68 48.42
C THR A 276 -35.22 1.12 46.97
N MET A 277 -34.78 2.34 46.75
CA MET A 277 -34.53 2.90 45.42
C MET A 277 -33.03 3.05 45.25
N LEU A 278 -32.54 2.69 44.06
CA LEU A 278 -31.14 2.87 43.73
C LEU A 278 -31.04 3.49 42.34
N ASP A 279 -30.39 4.65 42.27
CA ASP A 279 -30.21 5.38 41.04
C ASP A 279 -28.95 4.89 40.31
N THR A 280 -29.12 4.67 39.02
CA THR A 280 -28.09 4.19 38.10
C THR A 280 -28.04 5.12 36.92
N VAL A 281 -26.94 5.84 36.78
CA VAL A 281 -26.71 6.77 35.67
C VAL A 281 -25.36 6.43 35.05
N ALA A 282 -25.34 6.25 33.73
CA ALA A 282 -24.12 6.19 32.94
C ALA A 282 -24.19 7.29 31.87
N ALA A 283 -23.08 8.00 31.70
CA ALA A 283 -22.90 9.02 30.68
C ALA A 283 -21.58 8.73 29.98
N CYS A 284 -21.58 8.66 28.65
CA CYS A 284 -20.42 8.28 27.87
C CYS A 284 -20.20 9.23 26.68
N PRO A 285 -18.98 9.71 26.44
CA PRO A 285 -18.72 10.64 25.35
C PRO A 285 -18.82 9.91 24.01
N THR A 286 -19.45 10.57 23.03
CA THR A 286 -19.50 10.09 21.63
C THR A 286 -18.76 11.01 20.66
N GLY A 287 -18.05 12.02 21.18
CA GLY A 287 -17.31 13.00 20.40
C GLY A 287 -16.27 13.74 21.23
N GLY A 288 -16.04 15.02 20.90
CA GLY A 288 -15.01 15.85 21.54
C GLY A 288 -13.64 15.77 20.86
N LEU A 289 -13.57 15.23 19.63
CA LEU A 289 -12.34 15.11 18.87
C LEU A 289 -12.09 16.33 17.99
N VAL A 290 -10.86 16.81 18.00
CA VAL A 290 -10.34 17.84 17.10
C VAL A 290 -9.07 17.31 16.46
N TYR A 291 -8.98 17.45 15.13
CA TYR A 291 -7.86 16.95 14.35
C TYR A 291 -7.08 18.11 13.75
N THR A 292 -5.76 17.97 13.78
CA THR A 292 -4.79 18.77 13.03
C THR A 292 -3.86 17.82 12.29
N ASP A 293 -3.02 18.32 11.39
CA ASP A 293 -2.07 17.48 10.64
C ASP A 293 -1.05 16.79 11.57
N GLU A 294 -0.79 17.36 12.75
CA GLU A 294 0.24 16.89 13.69
C GLU A 294 -0.35 16.19 14.92
N MET A 295 -1.54 16.58 15.38
CA MET A 295 -2.08 16.17 16.67
C MET A 295 -3.57 15.83 16.62
N ILE A 296 -3.95 14.80 17.38
CA ILE A 296 -5.30 14.46 17.79
C ILE A 296 -5.52 15.05 19.18
N THR A 297 -6.58 15.85 19.33
CA THR A 297 -7.01 16.36 20.64
C THR A 297 -8.38 15.77 20.98
N TRP A 298 -8.47 15.14 22.14
CA TRP A 298 -9.73 14.65 22.70
C TRP A 298 -10.10 15.45 23.95
N ASN A 299 -11.22 16.14 23.86
CA ASN A 299 -11.79 16.97 24.90
C ASN A 299 -12.86 16.19 25.66
N PHE A 300 -12.72 16.14 26.98
CA PHE A 300 -13.65 15.51 27.89
C PHE A 300 -14.17 16.53 28.91
N PRO A 301 -15.49 16.64 29.19
CA PRO A 301 -16.00 17.62 30.15
C PRO A 301 -15.49 17.35 31.57
N ARG A 302 -14.83 18.34 32.18
CA ARG A 302 -14.33 18.21 33.56
C ARG A 302 -15.48 17.97 34.54
N ILE A 303 -16.52 18.79 34.44
CA ILE A 303 -17.80 18.58 35.10
C ILE A 303 -18.72 17.94 34.09
N ASN A 304 -19.25 16.76 34.43
CA ASN A 304 -20.05 15.94 33.52
C ASN A 304 -21.38 15.55 34.18
N PRO A 305 -22.35 15.01 33.42
CA PRO A 305 -23.70 14.70 33.92
C PRO A 305 -23.79 13.69 35.07
N LEU A 306 -22.67 13.09 35.49
CA LEU A 306 -22.61 12.16 36.64
C LEU A 306 -22.26 12.88 37.95
N MET A 307 -21.90 14.16 37.89
CA MET A 307 -21.47 14.99 39.02
C MET A 307 -22.63 15.87 39.47
N ASP A 308 -23.31 15.45 40.53
CA ASP A 308 -24.51 16.12 41.06
C ASP A 308 -24.19 17.21 42.10
N SER A 309 -22.94 17.28 42.57
CA SER A 309 -22.52 18.13 43.69
C SER A 309 -21.65 19.31 43.23
N SER A 310 -21.91 20.50 43.79
CA SER A 310 -21.02 21.65 43.62
C SER A 310 -19.65 21.45 44.30
N ASP A 311 -19.54 20.47 45.21
CA ASP A 311 -18.33 20.18 45.98
C ASP A 311 -17.48 19.05 45.36
N THR A 312 -17.72 18.68 44.09
CA THR A 312 -17.00 17.58 43.43
C THR A 312 -15.49 17.87 43.33
N LYS A 313 -14.69 16.90 43.77
CA LYS A 313 -13.21 16.95 43.72
C LYS A 313 -12.66 15.79 42.93
N ILE A 314 -11.91 16.08 41.86
CA ILE A 314 -11.16 15.08 41.10
C ILE A 314 -9.97 14.64 41.94
N LEU A 315 -9.94 13.36 42.31
CA LEU A 315 -8.90 12.72 43.12
C LEU A 315 -7.81 12.09 42.25
N GLY A 316 -8.16 11.67 41.03
CA GLY A 316 -7.24 11.04 40.08
C GLY A 316 -7.69 11.19 38.65
N MET A 317 -6.72 11.36 37.75
CA MET A 317 -6.93 11.47 36.30
C MET A 317 -5.80 10.72 35.62
N PHE A 318 -6.16 9.68 34.87
CA PHE A 318 -5.19 8.76 34.27
C PHE A 318 -5.48 8.51 32.80
N MET A 319 -4.43 8.47 32.01
CA MET A 319 -4.48 8.09 30.60
C MET A 319 -4.21 6.58 30.46
N GLY A 320 -4.78 5.98 29.43
CA GLY A 320 -4.46 4.63 29.02
C GLY A 320 -4.57 4.42 27.52
N ILE A 321 -4.08 3.28 27.07
CA ILE A 321 -4.12 2.82 25.69
C ILE A 321 -4.55 1.36 25.68
N ASP A 322 -5.47 0.99 24.78
CA ASP A 322 -6.05 -0.35 24.68
C ASP A 322 -6.51 -0.93 26.03
N GLY A 323 -7.13 -0.07 26.85
CA GLY A 323 -7.63 -0.41 28.19
C GLY A 323 -6.58 -0.45 29.32
N LYS A 324 -5.29 -0.32 29.02
CA LYS A 324 -4.23 -0.33 30.02
C LYS A 324 -3.81 1.09 30.39
N GLN A 325 -3.78 1.40 31.68
CA GLN A 325 -3.26 2.67 32.18
C GLN A 325 -1.76 2.79 31.87
N ILE A 326 -1.34 3.99 31.44
CA ILE A 326 0.05 4.32 31.13
C ILE A 326 0.63 5.29 32.15
N ASP A 327 1.94 5.21 32.39
CA ASP A 327 2.64 6.10 33.31
C ASP A 327 3.19 7.35 32.61
N THR A 328 3.70 8.28 33.41
CA THR A 328 4.22 9.57 32.93
C THR A 328 5.44 9.41 32.02
N ALA A 329 6.28 8.39 32.24
CA ALA A 329 7.45 8.13 31.39
C ALA A 329 7.03 7.61 30.02
N TYR A 330 6.04 6.72 29.97
CA TYR A 330 5.45 6.20 28.75
C TYR A 330 4.79 7.30 27.92
N MET A 331 4.04 8.19 28.58
CA MET A 331 3.44 9.36 27.96
C MET A 331 4.51 10.29 27.35
N ALA A 332 5.53 10.65 28.14
CA ALA A 332 6.60 11.55 27.69
C ALA A 332 7.38 11.00 26.50
N ALA A 333 7.69 9.69 26.50
CA ALA A 333 8.43 9.03 25.41
C ALA A 333 7.68 9.06 24.06
N ARG A 334 6.35 9.27 24.08
CA ARG A 334 5.48 9.27 22.90
C ARG A 334 4.86 10.63 22.60
N GLY A 335 5.16 11.66 23.40
CA GLY A 335 4.55 12.98 23.27
C GLY A 335 3.07 13.03 23.63
N TYR A 336 2.57 12.08 24.43
CA TYR A 336 1.19 12.09 24.91
C TYR A 336 1.06 13.04 26.10
N SER A 337 -0.07 13.73 26.19
CA SER A 337 -0.37 14.58 27.34
C SER A 337 -1.81 14.46 27.77
N LEU A 338 -2.03 14.58 29.08
CA LEU A 338 -3.35 14.64 29.70
C LEU A 338 -3.33 15.82 30.67
N THR A 339 -4.12 16.84 30.35
CA THR A 339 -4.11 18.12 31.07
C THR A 339 -5.53 18.56 31.39
N MET A 340 -5.67 19.48 32.33
CA MET A 340 -6.94 20.08 32.69
C MET A 340 -6.89 21.55 32.25
N GLU A 341 -7.70 21.91 31.26
CA GLU A 341 -7.80 23.25 30.67
C GLU A 341 -9.22 23.79 30.94
N ASP A 342 -9.35 24.71 31.89
CA ASP A 342 -10.62 25.31 32.35
C ASP A 342 -11.72 24.28 32.70
N ALA A 343 -12.70 24.12 31.81
CA ALA A 343 -13.87 23.25 31.94
C ALA A 343 -13.70 21.89 31.24
N LEU A 344 -12.52 21.63 30.67
CA LEU A 344 -12.20 20.43 29.91
C LEU A 344 -10.98 19.70 30.48
N ILE A 345 -11.03 18.38 30.38
CA ILE A 345 -9.87 17.50 30.44
C ILE A 345 -9.46 17.26 29.00
N VAL A 346 -8.22 17.60 28.67
CA VAL A 346 -7.70 17.62 27.30
C VAL A 346 -6.59 16.58 27.18
N MET A 347 -6.84 15.58 26.34
CA MET A 347 -5.88 14.57 25.96
C MET A 347 -5.32 14.89 24.57
N LYS A 348 -4.00 14.99 24.43
CA LYS A 348 -3.35 15.26 23.14
C LYS A 348 -2.42 14.11 22.77
N LEU A 349 -2.52 13.64 21.53
CA LEU A 349 -1.72 12.56 20.95
C LEU A 349 -1.17 13.00 19.59
N PRO A 350 0.10 12.72 19.26
CA PRO A 350 0.62 12.93 17.91
C PRO A 350 -0.04 12.00 16.91
N MET A 351 -0.31 12.55 15.72
CA MET A 351 -0.79 11.80 14.56
C MET A 351 0.24 10.72 14.19
N GLY A 352 -0.21 9.48 14.01
CA GLY A 352 0.69 8.38 13.64
C GLY A 352 1.55 7.81 14.78
N GLY A 353 1.18 8.05 16.04
CA GLY A 353 1.87 7.49 17.20
C GLY A 353 1.95 5.94 17.17
N PRO A 354 2.90 5.34 17.92
CA PRO A 354 3.23 3.92 17.83
C PRO A 354 2.17 2.97 18.40
N ASP A 355 1.24 3.46 19.22
CA ASP A 355 0.21 2.63 19.84
C ASP A 355 -1.14 2.67 19.09
N GLY A 356 -1.12 3.26 17.91
CA GLY A 356 -2.19 3.17 16.94
C GLY A 356 -1.62 2.78 15.59
N TYR A 357 -2.44 2.87 14.56
CA TYR A 357 -2.11 2.27 13.29
C TYR A 357 -2.82 2.91 12.10
N TYR A 358 -2.15 2.93 10.95
CA TYR A 358 -2.70 3.48 9.71
C TYR A 358 -3.42 2.43 8.89
N LYS A 359 -4.57 2.76 8.31
CA LYS A 359 -5.35 1.89 7.43
C LYS A 359 -5.58 2.57 6.08
N SER A 360 -5.29 1.84 5.00
CA SER A 360 -5.60 2.24 3.62
C SER A 360 -7.08 2.14 3.31
N HIS A 361 -7.56 3.06 2.46
CA HIS A 361 -8.91 3.10 1.90
C HIS A 361 -8.86 3.49 0.43
N ALA A 362 -9.78 2.93 -0.36
CA ALA A 362 -10.03 3.35 -1.73
C ALA A 362 -11.36 4.09 -1.79
N VAL A 363 -11.33 5.39 -2.06
CA VAL A 363 -12.54 6.21 -2.24
C VAL A 363 -12.49 6.80 -3.63
N ASN A 364 -13.53 6.56 -4.44
CA ASN A 364 -13.60 7.03 -5.84
C ASN A 364 -12.34 6.68 -6.66
N ASN A 365 -11.81 5.46 -6.48
CA ASN A 365 -10.59 4.98 -7.15
C ASN A 365 -9.29 5.74 -6.77
N GLN A 366 -9.32 6.52 -5.69
CA GLN A 366 -8.16 7.22 -5.14
C GLN A 366 -7.72 6.60 -3.81
N TYR A 367 -6.42 6.67 -3.54
CA TYR A 367 -5.81 6.14 -2.33
C TYR A 367 -5.89 7.12 -1.17
N HIS A 368 -6.46 6.68 -0.06
CA HIS A 368 -6.60 7.44 1.19
C HIS A 368 -6.10 6.63 2.37
N ILE A 369 -5.74 7.33 3.45
CA ILE A 369 -5.34 6.70 4.71
C ILE A 369 -6.13 7.30 5.88
N SER A 370 -6.36 6.49 6.91
CA SER A 370 -6.84 6.93 8.23
C SER A 370 -5.94 6.36 9.32
N TYR A 371 -5.73 7.09 10.40
CA TYR A 371 -5.10 6.57 11.60
C TYR A 371 -6.15 6.14 12.62
N ASN A 372 -5.91 5.02 13.31
CA ASN A 372 -6.78 4.47 14.34
C ASN A 372 -5.98 4.28 15.63
N ILE A 373 -6.56 4.66 16.77
CA ILE A 373 -5.95 4.46 18.09
C ILE A 373 -7.07 4.28 19.13
N GLU A 374 -6.87 3.40 20.11
CA GLU A 374 -7.80 3.22 21.21
C GLU A 374 -7.25 3.83 22.49
N VAL A 375 -7.78 5.00 22.83
CA VAL A 375 -7.38 5.73 24.04
C VAL A 375 -8.31 5.38 25.20
N MET A 376 -7.81 5.59 26.41
CA MET A 376 -8.58 5.40 27.62
C MET A 376 -8.40 6.58 28.57
N LEU A 377 -9.49 7.02 29.19
CA LEU A 377 -9.50 7.94 30.32
C LEU A 377 -10.04 7.21 31.55
N ASP A 378 -9.32 7.26 32.67
CA ASP A 378 -9.77 6.73 33.96
C ASP A 378 -9.78 7.88 34.98
N LEU A 379 -10.96 8.22 35.49
CA LEU A 379 -11.21 9.30 36.43
C LEU A 379 -11.67 8.74 37.78
N LEU A 380 -11.16 9.35 38.84
CA LEU A 380 -11.61 9.12 40.21
C LEU A 380 -11.98 10.46 40.82
N TRP A 381 -13.20 10.58 41.37
CA TRP A 381 -13.63 11.78 42.08
C TRP A 381 -14.47 11.46 43.30
N SER A 382 -14.69 12.45 44.16
CA SER A 382 -15.66 12.41 45.25
C SER A 382 -16.66 13.57 45.14
N ASP A 383 -17.92 13.31 45.50
CA ASP A 383 -19.04 14.27 45.38
C ASP A 383 -19.33 14.97 46.72
N GLY A 384 -18.29 15.45 47.42
CA GLY A 384 -18.43 16.19 48.69
C GLY A 384 -18.53 15.33 49.97
N GLY A 385 -18.33 14.01 49.86
CA GLY A 385 -18.32 13.05 50.98
C GLY A 385 -17.15 12.04 50.92
N THR A 386 -17.25 10.92 51.64
CA THR A 386 -16.28 9.80 51.58
C THR A 386 -16.47 8.91 50.35
N ASP A 387 -17.65 8.96 49.72
CA ASP A 387 -17.96 8.10 48.59
C ASP A 387 -17.26 8.59 47.33
N THR A 388 -16.57 7.66 46.67
CA THR A 388 -15.86 7.90 45.43
C THR A 388 -16.62 7.34 44.25
N THR A 389 -16.49 7.99 43.09
CA THR A 389 -16.91 7.45 41.81
C THR A 389 -15.69 7.19 40.94
N LYS A 390 -15.61 5.98 40.38
CA LYS A 390 -14.62 5.61 39.38
C LYS A 390 -15.28 5.58 38.00
N TYR A 391 -14.61 6.12 37.00
CA TYR A 391 -15.17 6.28 35.69
C TYR A 391 -14.14 6.04 34.61
N LYS A 392 -14.37 4.99 33.84
CA LYS A 392 -13.48 4.55 32.79
C LYS A 392 -14.14 4.68 31.44
N VAL A 393 -13.45 5.34 30.51
CA VAL A 393 -13.88 5.51 29.14
C VAL A 393 -12.83 4.91 28.22
N ILE A 394 -13.19 3.88 27.47
CA ILE A 394 -12.41 3.36 26.35
C ILE A 394 -12.99 3.99 25.08
N PHE A 395 -12.19 4.81 24.39
CA PHE A 395 -12.65 5.63 23.29
C PHE A 395 -11.84 5.31 22.01
N PRO A 396 -12.41 4.56 21.06
CA PRO A 396 -11.76 4.28 19.79
C PRO A 396 -11.80 5.53 18.90
N ILE A 397 -10.63 6.01 18.50
CA ILE A 397 -10.47 7.17 17.62
C ILE A 397 -10.10 6.65 16.23
N LYS A 398 -10.86 7.10 15.22
CA LYS A 398 -10.53 6.97 13.80
C LYS A 398 -10.44 8.36 13.21
N THR A 399 -9.32 8.71 12.58
CA THR A 399 -9.17 10.03 11.95
C THR A 399 -9.96 10.11 10.64
N PRO A 400 -10.32 11.32 10.19
CA PRO A 400 -10.83 11.53 8.84
C PRO A 400 -9.87 10.98 7.78
N LEU A 401 -10.41 10.67 6.61
CA LEU A 401 -9.63 10.18 5.46
C LEU A 401 -8.79 11.32 4.89
N VAL A 402 -7.48 11.12 4.84
CA VAL A 402 -6.54 12.04 4.19
C VAL A 402 -6.09 11.40 2.87
N SER A 403 -5.97 12.21 1.81
CA SER A 403 -5.43 11.71 0.53
C SER A 403 -3.98 11.28 0.72
N GLY A 404 -3.71 10.00 0.47
CA GLY A 404 -2.38 9.42 0.63
C GLY A 404 -1.63 9.43 -0.70
N LEU A 405 -1.63 10.54 -1.45
CA LEU A 405 -1.04 10.59 -2.80
C LEU A 405 0.38 9.97 -2.81
N PRO A 406 0.56 8.79 -3.43
CA PRO A 406 1.87 8.16 -3.49
C PRO A 406 2.78 9.01 -4.37
N GLN A 407 4.03 9.14 -3.96
CA GLN A 407 5.03 9.88 -4.70
C GLN A 407 5.62 9.00 -5.80
N LEU A 408 5.80 9.61 -6.96
CA LEU A 408 6.51 9.01 -8.08
C LEU A 408 7.90 9.63 -8.15
N VAL A 409 8.92 8.78 -8.10
CA VAL A 409 10.31 9.19 -8.34
C VAL A 409 10.76 8.56 -9.65
N ASP A 410 11.16 9.40 -10.60
CA ASP A 410 11.71 9.00 -11.88
C ASP A 410 13.24 9.01 -11.80
N ASN A 411 13.86 7.83 -11.79
CA ASN A 411 15.30 7.61 -11.78
C ASN A 411 15.81 7.09 -13.13
N THR A 412 15.09 7.39 -14.23
CA THR A 412 15.43 6.92 -15.58
C THR A 412 16.90 7.13 -15.93
N ASP A 413 17.57 6.05 -16.34
CA ASP A 413 18.98 6.05 -16.73
C ASP A 413 19.09 6.10 -18.26
N SER A 414 19.45 7.28 -18.75
CA SER A 414 19.67 7.52 -20.19
C SER A 414 20.86 6.78 -20.77
N GLN A 415 21.90 6.49 -19.97
CA GLN A 415 23.11 5.79 -20.43
C GLN A 415 22.86 4.29 -20.57
N LEU A 416 22.16 3.70 -19.60
CA LEU A 416 21.74 2.30 -19.65
C LEU A 416 20.50 2.07 -20.54
N LYS A 417 19.86 3.14 -21.01
CA LYS A 417 18.61 3.12 -21.81
C LYS A 417 17.48 2.36 -21.10
N MET A 418 17.26 2.68 -19.83
CA MET A 418 16.29 2.03 -18.95
C MET A 418 15.42 3.08 -18.25
N PHE A 419 14.10 2.92 -18.32
CA PHE A 419 13.20 3.61 -17.40
C PHE A 419 13.33 2.95 -16.03
N ASP A 420 13.41 3.74 -14.98
CA ASP A 420 13.49 3.27 -13.59
C ASP A 420 12.60 4.15 -12.72
N VAL A 421 11.46 3.59 -12.31
CA VAL A 421 10.40 4.34 -11.66
C VAL A 421 10.13 3.72 -10.30
N LEU A 422 10.14 4.56 -9.26
CA LEU A 422 9.78 4.18 -7.91
C LEU A 422 8.45 4.84 -7.52
N LEU A 423 7.46 4.03 -7.12
CA LEU A 423 6.14 4.50 -6.69
C LEU A 423 5.86 4.11 -5.24
N GLY A 424 5.46 5.09 -4.42
CA GLY A 424 5.05 4.89 -3.03
C GLY A 424 5.32 6.13 -2.16
N PRO A 425 5.29 6.04 -0.83
CA PRO A 425 5.11 4.82 -0.05
C PRO A 425 3.64 4.37 0.00
N PHE A 426 3.43 3.05 0.06
CA PHE A 426 2.16 2.42 0.38
C PHE A 426 2.23 1.77 1.76
N LEU A 427 1.08 1.70 2.44
CA LEU A 427 0.95 0.86 3.63
C LEU A 427 1.00 -0.62 3.24
N TYR A 428 1.28 -1.47 4.23
CA TYR A 428 1.48 -2.91 4.01
C TYR A 428 0.21 -3.67 3.63
N ASP A 429 -0.96 -3.07 3.83
CA ASP A 429 -2.27 -3.60 3.44
C ASP A 429 -2.62 -3.32 1.97
N VAL A 430 -1.72 -2.69 1.21
CA VAL A 430 -1.86 -2.50 -0.24
C VAL A 430 -1.12 -3.60 -0.96
N GLU A 431 -1.77 -4.31 -1.88
CA GLU A 431 -1.16 -5.30 -2.76
C GLU A 431 -1.06 -4.76 -4.19
N PHE A 432 0.08 -4.99 -4.84
CA PHE A 432 0.27 -4.64 -6.25
C PHE A 432 -0.11 -5.83 -7.12
N VAL A 433 -1.17 -5.66 -7.91
CA VAL A 433 -1.83 -6.79 -8.58
C VAL A 433 -1.51 -6.83 -10.08
N ASN A 434 -1.56 -5.68 -10.74
CA ASN A 434 -1.36 -5.60 -12.18
C ASN A 434 -0.80 -4.24 -12.61
N ILE A 435 -0.32 -4.19 -13.85
CA ILE A 435 0.19 -3.01 -14.51
C ILE A 435 -0.37 -2.94 -15.92
N THR A 436 -0.78 -1.75 -16.35
CA THR A 436 -1.25 -1.51 -17.71
C THR A 436 -0.20 -0.74 -18.48
N PHE A 437 0.22 -1.31 -19.59
CA PHE A 437 1.06 -0.67 -20.60
C PHE A 437 0.21 -0.30 -21.83
N SER A 438 0.82 0.37 -22.80
CA SER A 438 0.20 0.71 -24.10
C SER A 438 -0.37 -0.51 -24.84
N THR A 439 0.20 -1.70 -24.64
CA THR A 439 -0.22 -2.96 -25.28
C THR A 439 -1.34 -3.70 -24.54
N GLY A 440 -1.72 -3.26 -23.33
CA GLY A 440 -2.75 -3.90 -22.51
C GLY A 440 -2.35 -4.10 -21.04
N VAL A 441 -3.21 -4.79 -20.30
CA VAL A 441 -3.04 -5.09 -18.86
C VAL A 441 -2.27 -6.39 -18.69
N LEU A 442 -1.31 -6.40 -17.77
CA LEU A 442 -0.52 -7.58 -17.38
C LEU A 442 -0.53 -7.72 -15.85
N THR A 443 -0.63 -8.95 -15.36
CA THR A 443 -0.33 -9.24 -13.95
C THR A 443 1.16 -9.04 -13.66
N VAL A 444 1.53 -8.88 -12.40
CA VAL A 444 2.95 -8.75 -12.00
C VAL A 444 3.80 -9.93 -12.49
N ALA A 445 3.25 -11.15 -12.44
CA ALA A 445 3.92 -12.35 -12.91
C ALA A 445 4.12 -12.35 -14.44
N GLU A 446 3.10 -11.95 -15.21
CA GLU A 446 3.19 -11.87 -16.67
C GLU A 446 4.17 -10.78 -17.13
N ALA A 447 4.17 -9.62 -16.47
CA ALA A 447 5.13 -8.54 -16.76
C ALA A 447 6.57 -9.01 -16.52
N THR A 448 6.81 -9.70 -15.39
CA THR A 448 8.12 -10.27 -15.07
C THR A 448 8.55 -11.33 -16.08
N ALA A 449 7.63 -12.20 -16.51
CA ALA A 449 7.90 -13.22 -17.54
C ALA A 449 8.24 -12.61 -18.91
N ARG A 450 7.79 -11.37 -19.18
CA ARG A 450 8.13 -10.61 -20.39
C ARG A 450 9.42 -9.78 -20.28
N GLY A 451 10.11 -9.84 -19.13
CA GLY A 451 11.41 -9.18 -18.93
C GLY A 451 11.34 -7.82 -18.23
N VAL A 452 10.18 -7.42 -17.70
CA VAL A 452 10.05 -6.23 -16.85
C VAL A 452 10.56 -6.55 -15.44
N ILE A 453 11.42 -5.69 -14.89
CA ILE A 453 11.93 -5.89 -13.52
C ILE A 453 11.00 -5.15 -12.55
N ILE A 454 10.40 -5.89 -11.63
CA ILE A 454 9.50 -5.36 -10.60
C ILE A 454 10.04 -5.78 -9.23
N GLU A 455 10.36 -4.81 -8.38
CA GLU A 455 10.90 -5.04 -7.04
C GLU A 455 10.07 -4.29 -5.99
N GLU A 456 9.62 -5.02 -4.97
CA GLU A 456 8.98 -4.42 -3.79
C GLU A 456 10.04 -4.18 -2.70
N HIS A 457 10.22 -2.91 -2.32
CA HIS A 457 11.13 -2.51 -1.25
C HIS A 457 10.33 -2.15 0.00
N ARG A 458 10.69 -2.74 1.14
CA ARG A 458 10.01 -2.51 2.43
C ARG A 458 10.90 -1.68 3.34
N PHE A 459 10.32 -0.67 3.96
CA PHE A 459 10.99 0.20 4.91
C PHE A 459 10.79 -0.30 6.36
N PRO A 460 11.68 0.08 7.30
CA PRO A 460 11.54 -0.29 8.71
C PRO A 460 10.23 0.17 9.37
N ASN A 461 9.61 1.25 8.86
CA ASN A 461 8.31 1.74 9.32
C ASN A 461 7.12 0.91 8.80
N GLY A 462 7.37 -0.19 8.09
CA GLY A 462 6.36 -1.09 7.52
C GLY A 462 5.75 -0.60 6.21
N SER A 463 6.06 0.62 5.75
CA SER A 463 5.67 1.08 4.42
C SER A 463 6.49 0.42 3.33
N LYS A 464 6.00 0.48 2.09
CA LYS A 464 6.68 -0.11 0.94
C LYS A 464 6.61 0.74 -0.32
N THR A 465 7.58 0.55 -1.19
CA THR A 465 7.63 1.16 -2.52
C THR A 465 7.81 0.08 -3.57
N ILE A 466 7.33 0.36 -4.77
CA ILE A 466 7.45 -0.53 -5.92
C ILE A 466 8.39 0.14 -6.90
N ARG A 467 9.46 -0.56 -7.25
CA ARG A 467 10.39 -0.17 -8.31
C ARG A 467 10.03 -0.94 -9.58
N LEU A 468 9.99 -0.24 -10.69
CA LEU A 468 9.70 -0.76 -12.01
C LEU A 468 10.83 -0.35 -12.94
N GLN A 469 11.47 -1.32 -13.61
CA GLN A 469 12.45 -1.03 -14.65
C GLN A 469 12.04 -1.62 -16.00
N VAL A 470 12.06 -0.77 -17.03
CA VAL A 470 11.65 -1.12 -18.41
C VAL A 470 12.70 -0.61 -19.41
N PRO A 471 13.31 -1.48 -20.23
CA PRO A 471 14.25 -1.07 -21.27
C PRO A 471 13.61 -0.20 -22.36
N PHE A 472 14.34 0.76 -22.91
CA PHE A 472 13.85 1.57 -24.04
C PHE A 472 13.66 0.76 -25.32
N SER A 473 14.21 -0.45 -25.40
CA SER A 473 14.00 -1.39 -26.51
C SER A 473 12.66 -2.13 -26.43
N ASP A 474 11.97 -2.08 -25.30
CA ASP A 474 10.72 -2.81 -25.09
C ASP A 474 9.57 -2.25 -25.96
N LEU A 475 8.60 -3.11 -26.28
CA LEU A 475 7.40 -2.76 -27.07
C LEU A 475 6.42 -1.87 -26.29
N PHE A 476 6.50 -1.82 -24.96
CA PHE A 476 5.69 -0.93 -24.14
C PHE A 476 6.09 0.55 -24.30
N VAL A 477 7.33 0.81 -24.72
CA VAL A 477 7.90 2.15 -24.89
C VAL A 477 7.54 2.72 -26.26
N ILE A 478 6.85 3.85 -26.25
CA ILE A 478 6.49 4.59 -27.45
C ILE A 478 7.69 5.45 -27.86
N LYS A 479 8.12 5.32 -29.11
CA LYS A 479 9.24 6.10 -29.67
C LYS A 479 8.68 7.08 -30.68
N SER A 480 8.99 8.36 -30.49
CA SER A 480 8.62 9.41 -31.43
C SER A 480 9.84 10.23 -31.79
N GLN A 481 10.12 10.37 -33.09
CA GLN A 481 11.19 11.22 -33.57
C GLN A 481 10.64 12.64 -33.68
N VAL A 482 11.25 13.57 -32.94
CA VAL A 482 10.78 14.97 -32.85
C VAL A 482 11.68 15.91 -33.63
N ASP A 483 12.92 15.50 -33.91
CA ASP A 483 13.90 16.23 -34.70
C ASP A 483 14.84 15.26 -35.46
N LEU A 484 15.69 15.80 -36.34
CA LEU A 484 16.72 15.09 -37.12
C LEU A 484 17.64 14.21 -36.26
N ILE A 485 17.93 14.65 -35.03
CA ILE A 485 18.88 13.98 -34.14
C ILE A 485 18.26 13.48 -32.82
N MET A 486 16.98 13.76 -32.56
CA MET A 486 16.34 13.53 -31.26
C MET A 486 15.15 12.57 -31.33
N THR A 487 15.16 11.60 -30.42
CA THR A 487 14.06 10.67 -30.19
C THR A 487 13.51 10.87 -28.77
N VAL A 488 12.20 11.00 -28.64
CA VAL A 488 11.49 10.96 -27.35
C VAL A 488 10.99 9.55 -27.11
N TYR A 489 11.38 8.99 -25.97
CA TYR A 489 10.89 7.72 -25.46
C TYR A 489 9.87 8.02 -24.37
N THR A 490 8.67 7.46 -24.48
CA THR A 490 7.58 7.66 -23.54
C THR A 490 7.06 6.32 -23.04
N LEU A 491 6.91 6.19 -21.72
CA LEU A 491 6.37 5.01 -21.06
C LEU A 491 5.12 5.38 -20.25
N PRO A 492 3.92 5.22 -20.82
CA PRO A 492 2.65 5.38 -20.10
C PRO A 492 2.38 4.15 -19.22
N LEU A 493 1.99 4.40 -17.97
CA LEU A 493 1.84 3.39 -16.92
C LEU A 493 0.54 3.59 -16.14
N VAL A 494 -0.19 2.49 -15.91
CA VAL A 494 -1.25 2.46 -14.88
C VAL A 494 -1.00 1.31 -13.93
N PHE A 495 -0.73 1.64 -12.68
CA PHE A 495 -0.53 0.67 -11.60
C PHE A 495 -1.89 0.30 -11.00
N GLY A 496 -2.20 -0.99 -10.92
CA GLY A 496 -3.41 -1.50 -10.28
C GLY A 496 -3.11 -2.14 -8.92
N PHE A 497 -3.83 -1.68 -7.91
CA PHE A 497 -3.66 -2.06 -6.52
C PHE A 497 -4.94 -2.62 -5.92
N MET A 498 -4.78 -3.40 -4.85
CA MET A 498 -5.87 -3.94 -4.05
C MET A 498 -5.59 -3.71 -2.56
N ILE A 499 -6.56 -3.17 -1.83
CA ILE A 499 -6.45 -2.95 -0.39
C ILE A 499 -7.08 -4.13 0.35
N LEU A 500 -6.32 -4.69 1.29
CA LEU A 500 -6.70 -5.82 2.14
C LEU A 500 -7.15 -5.35 3.53
N PRO A 501 -8.02 -6.10 4.22
CA PRO A 501 -8.69 -7.33 3.78
C PRO A 501 -9.97 -7.10 2.96
N GLU A 502 -10.40 -5.85 2.75
CA GLU A 502 -11.67 -5.52 2.11
C GLU A 502 -11.71 -5.82 0.60
N ASN A 503 -10.56 -6.15 0.00
CA ASN A 503 -10.36 -6.39 -1.43
C ASN A 503 -10.86 -5.23 -2.29
N THR A 504 -10.59 -3.99 -1.85
CA THR A 504 -11.03 -2.78 -2.56
C THR A 504 -9.96 -2.32 -3.54
N PRO A 505 -10.24 -2.27 -4.87
CA PRO A 505 -9.22 -1.90 -5.85
C PRO A 505 -9.06 -0.38 -5.97
N PHE A 506 -7.86 0.05 -6.35
CA PHE A 506 -7.60 1.41 -6.83
C PHE A 506 -6.49 1.42 -7.88
N SER A 507 -6.36 2.52 -8.65
CA SER A 507 -5.33 2.65 -9.67
C SER A 507 -4.55 3.96 -9.57
N TYR A 508 -3.28 3.93 -9.97
CA TYR A 508 -2.44 5.12 -10.11
C TYR A 508 -1.93 5.23 -11.55
N SER A 509 -2.27 6.31 -12.24
CA SER A 509 -1.89 6.54 -13.65
C SER A 509 -0.79 7.59 -13.74
N THR A 510 0.24 7.31 -14.54
CA THR A 510 1.36 8.23 -14.80
C THR A 510 2.00 7.96 -16.18
N SER A 511 2.89 8.84 -16.62
CA SER A 511 3.73 8.66 -17.79
C SER A 511 5.10 9.26 -17.52
N VAL A 512 6.17 8.54 -17.85
CA VAL A 512 7.55 9.04 -17.80
C VAL A 512 8.11 9.15 -19.20
N GLU A 513 8.99 10.13 -19.44
CA GLU A 513 9.55 10.38 -20.75
C GLU A 513 11.00 10.86 -20.68
N VAL A 514 11.78 10.56 -21.71
CA VAL A 514 13.16 11.01 -21.86
C VAL A 514 13.46 11.31 -23.33
N THR A 515 14.22 12.38 -23.57
CA THR A 515 14.68 12.78 -24.91
C THR A 515 16.15 12.44 -25.07
N LEU A 516 16.51 11.68 -26.09
CA LEU A 516 17.89 11.28 -26.39
C LEU A 516 18.37 11.78 -27.75
N HIS A 517 19.67 12.09 -27.83
CA HIS A 517 20.39 12.40 -29.07
C HIS A 517 21.03 11.13 -29.65
N ASP A 518 20.20 10.17 -30.08
CA ASP A 518 20.68 8.84 -30.49
C ASP A 518 20.36 8.46 -31.94
N VAL A 519 19.95 9.44 -32.74
CA VAL A 519 19.81 9.28 -34.19
C VAL A 519 21.15 9.54 -34.87
N VAL A 520 21.72 8.50 -35.48
CA VAL A 520 22.90 8.58 -36.34
C VAL A 520 22.43 8.78 -37.77
N LEU A 521 22.73 9.95 -38.32
CA LEU A 521 22.37 10.31 -39.69
C LEU A 521 23.14 9.45 -40.73
N PRO A 522 22.57 9.24 -41.93
CA PRO A 522 23.26 8.58 -43.02
C PRO A 522 24.55 9.30 -43.41
N THR A 523 25.63 8.55 -43.64
CA THR A 523 26.90 9.13 -44.12
C THR A 523 27.16 8.70 -45.56
N ILE A 524 27.50 9.66 -46.41
CA ILE A 524 27.76 9.45 -47.83
C ILE A 524 29.26 9.56 -48.09
N SER A 525 29.80 8.64 -48.86
CA SER A 525 31.20 8.64 -49.29
C SER A 525 31.30 8.22 -50.75
N GLY A 526 32.38 8.58 -51.42
CA GLY A 526 32.56 8.18 -52.81
C GLY A 526 33.98 8.28 -53.32
N LYS A 527 34.22 7.59 -54.44
CA LYS A 527 35.48 7.61 -55.20
C LYS A 527 35.18 7.49 -56.70
N CYS A 528 36.16 7.78 -57.54
CA CYS A 528 36.05 7.62 -58.98
C CYS A 528 37.15 6.73 -59.52
N ASP A 529 36.85 6.02 -60.61
CA ASP A 529 37.86 5.44 -61.48
C ASP A 529 37.93 6.23 -62.81
N THR A 530 38.37 5.60 -63.89
CA THR A 530 38.46 6.23 -65.22
C THR A 530 37.13 6.35 -65.96
N GLU A 531 36.04 5.73 -65.51
CA GLU A 531 34.76 5.66 -66.23
C GLU A 531 33.51 5.94 -65.36
N LYS A 532 33.57 5.73 -64.05
CA LYS A 532 32.42 5.75 -63.14
C LYS A 532 32.73 6.45 -61.82
N PHE A 533 31.68 7.02 -61.23
CA PHE A 533 31.61 7.37 -59.81
C PHE A 533 31.11 6.16 -59.02
N TYR A 534 31.75 5.86 -57.90
CA TYR A 534 31.31 4.89 -56.92
C TYR A 534 30.89 5.62 -55.66
N ILE A 535 29.60 5.59 -55.34
CA ILE A 535 29.05 6.19 -54.12
C ILE A 535 28.63 5.08 -53.16
N GLN A 536 28.89 5.28 -51.88
CA GLN A 536 28.47 4.42 -50.78
C GLN A 536 27.75 5.26 -49.73
N ILE A 537 26.52 4.85 -49.40
CA ILE A 537 25.66 5.48 -48.40
C ILE A 537 25.51 4.49 -47.25
N LEU A 538 26.01 4.84 -46.07
CA LEU A 538 25.78 4.09 -44.83
C LEU A 538 24.51 4.63 -44.16
N PHE A 539 23.60 3.76 -43.73
CA PHE A 539 22.25 4.18 -43.31
C PHE A 539 22.16 4.79 -41.91
N GLY A 540 23.18 4.61 -41.07
CA GLY A 540 23.11 5.01 -39.66
C GLY A 540 21.97 4.30 -38.91
N SER A 541 21.36 4.97 -37.94
CA SER A 541 20.22 4.42 -37.18
C SER A 541 18.86 4.73 -37.81
N VAL A 542 18.82 5.64 -38.79
CA VAL A 542 17.62 5.98 -39.58
C VAL A 542 17.16 4.80 -40.44
N GLY A 543 18.07 3.88 -40.76
CA GLY A 543 17.75 2.69 -41.55
C GLY A 543 17.41 3.05 -42.99
N LYS A 544 16.49 2.31 -43.62
CA LYS A 544 16.16 2.43 -45.05
C LYS A 544 15.10 3.49 -45.38
N SER A 545 14.63 4.24 -44.39
CA SER A 545 13.48 5.13 -44.50
C SER A 545 13.85 6.50 -45.09
N PHE A 546 14.54 6.52 -46.23
CA PHE A 546 14.97 7.75 -46.91
C PHE A 546 14.88 7.64 -48.44
N SER A 547 14.78 8.78 -49.12
CA SER A 547 14.92 8.92 -50.58
C SER A 547 16.32 9.42 -50.95
N VAL A 548 16.79 9.05 -52.14
CA VAL A 548 18.09 9.48 -52.68
C VAL A 548 17.85 10.24 -53.97
N LEU A 549 18.37 11.47 -54.05
CA LEU A 549 18.44 12.26 -55.27
C LEU A 549 19.88 12.25 -55.81
N LEU A 550 20.02 11.94 -57.09
CA LEU A 550 21.26 12.04 -57.86
C LEU A 550 21.17 13.24 -58.80
N GLY A 551 22.08 14.20 -58.63
CA GLY A 551 22.04 15.48 -59.34
C GLY A 551 20.75 16.24 -59.06
N LYS A 552 19.77 16.14 -59.96
CA LYS A 552 18.46 16.82 -59.86
C LYS A 552 17.28 15.86 -59.91
N GLN A 553 17.52 14.56 -59.90
CA GLN A 553 16.50 13.54 -60.16
C GLN A 553 16.51 12.47 -59.07
N ASP A 554 15.32 11.95 -58.76
CA ASP A 554 15.17 10.85 -57.82
C ASP A 554 15.78 9.56 -58.37
N LEU A 555 16.32 8.74 -57.46
CA LEU A 555 16.80 7.39 -57.77
C LEU A 555 15.61 6.42 -57.90
N THR A 556 14.96 6.43 -59.06
CA THR A 556 13.82 5.55 -59.38
C THR A 556 14.24 4.08 -59.51
N PRO A 557 13.30 3.12 -59.44
CA PRO A 557 13.60 1.70 -59.61
C PRO A 557 14.32 1.37 -60.92
N GLU A 558 13.98 2.03 -62.02
CA GLU A 558 14.63 1.84 -63.33
C GLU A 558 16.10 2.27 -63.28
N ARG A 559 16.37 3.41 -62.64
CA ARG A 559 17.74 3.94 -62.46
C ARG A 559 18.56 3.12 -61.50
N LYS A 560 17.94 2.50 -60.50
CA LYS A 560 18.62 1.55 -59.62
C LYS A 560 19.20 0.37 -60.40
N VAL A 561 18.49 -0.10 -61.42
CA VAL A 561 18.98 -1.14 -62.32
C VAL A 561 20.11 -0.60 -63.21
N GLU A 562 19.95 0.61 -63.76
CA GLU A 562 20.95 1.26 -64.62
C GLU A 562 22.30 1.50 -63.91
N TYR A 563 22.27 1.90 -62.64
CA TYR A 563 23.48 2.22 -61.84
C TYR A 563 23.96 1.08 -60.95
N GLU A 564 23.52 -0.15 -61.26
CA GLU A 564 23.94 -1.39 -60.59
C GLU A 564 23.86 -1.27 -59.05
N VAL A 565 22.77 -0.68 -58.54
CA VAL A 565 22.64 -0.37 -57.12
C VAL A 565 22.62 -1.65 -56.30
N LYS A 566 23.59 -1.79 -55.39
CA LYS A 566 23.68 -2.89 -54.43
C LYS A 566 23.30 -2.37 -53.06
N GLU A 567 22.22 -2.93 -52.52
CA GLU A 567 21.68 -2.55 -51.23
C GLU A 567 21.74 -3.74 -50.27
N ASN A 568 22.21 -3.49 -49.04
CA ASN A 568 22.17 -4.45 -47.94
C ASN A 568 21.34 -3.87 -46.77
N GLY A 569 21.41 -4.45 -45.57
CA GLY A 569 20.75 -3.94 -44.37
C GLY A 569 21.36 -2.66 -43.80
N THR A 570 22.65 -2.40 -44.04
CA THR A 570 23.40 -1.29 -43.40
C THR A 570 23.93 -0.23 -44.37
N HIS A 571 24.01 -0.55 -45.66
CA HIS A 571 24.55 0.36 -46.66
C HIS A 571 23.97 0.10 -48.05
N MET A 572 24.03 1.12 -48.88
CA MET A 572 23.77 1.11 -50.31
C MET A 572 25.02 1.56 -51.05
N SER A 573 25.27 0.96 -52.22
CA SER A 573 26.33 1.39 -53.12
C SER A 573 25.80 1.48 -54.54
N LEU A 574 26.29 2.45 -55.30
CA LEU A 574 25.89 2.71 -56.68
C LEU A 574 27.10 3.09 -57.55
N ALA A 575 27.05 2.71 -58.82
CA ALA A 575 28.08 3.00 -59.80
C ALA A 575 27.50 3.83 -60.95
N VAL A 576 27.82 5.12 -60.98
CA VAL A 576 27.25 6.09 -61.94
C VAL A 576 28.28 6.41 -63.02
N PRO A 577 28.05 6.08 -64.30
CA PRO A 577 28.96 6.47 -65.39
C PRO A 577 29.11 7.99 -65.48
N PHE A 578 30.32 8.49 -65.78
CA PHE A 578 30.53 9.95 -65.82
C PHE A 578 29.73 10.67 -66.93
N LEU A 579 29.28 9.94 -67.95
CA LEU A 579 28.44 10.45 -69.03
C LEU A 579 26.92 10.42 -68.70
N ALA A 580 26.52 9.87 -67.55
CA ALA A 580 25.12 9.76 -67.14
C ALA A 580 24.47 11.14 -66.98
N SER A 581 23.16 11.25 -67.26
CA SER A 581 22.41 12.52 -67.25
C SER A 581 22.39 13.24 -65.90
N ASP A 582 22.63 12.53 -64.80
CA ASP A 582 22.66 13.07 -63.44
C ASP A 582 23.98 13.76 -63.06
N VAL A 583 25.02 13.57 -63.87
CA VAL A 583 26.36 14.12 -63.63
C VAL A 583 26.45 15.51 -64.25
N ALA A 584 27.01 16.49 -63.53
CA ALA A 584 27.33 17.82 -64.05
C ALA A 584 28.75 17.85 -64.64
N PHE A 585 28.96 18.54 -65.76
CA PHE A 585 30.31 18.78 -66.29
C PHE A 585 30.80 20.15 -65.86
N GLU A 586 31.93 20.20 -65.14
CA GLU A 586 32.45 21.46 -64.59
C GLU A 586 33.40 22.16 -65.57
N LEU A 587 34.38 21.42 -66.08
CA LEU A 587 35.47 21.95 -66.89
C LEU A 587 35.91 20.95 -67.96
N MET A 588 36.33 21.47 -69.10
CA MET A 588 36.83 20.71 -70.24
C MET A 588 38.32 21.00 -70.46
N TYR A 589 39.13 19.95 -70.50
CA TYR A 589 40.55 20.00 -70.88
C TYR A 589 40.76 19.23 -72.19
N PRO A 590 41.89 19.43 -72.91
CA PRO A 590 42.13 18.76 -74.19
C PRO A 590 42.02 17.22 -74.16
N SER A 591 42.38 16.59 -73.04
CA SER A 591 42.41 15.14 -72.86
C SER A 591 41.64 14.64 -71.62
N SER A 592 40.90 15.51 -70.93
CA SER A 592 40.11 15.11 -69.77
C SER A 592 38.88 15.99 -69.57
N LEU A 593 37.87 15.43 -68.93
CA LEU A 593 36.64 16.12 -68.55
C LEU A 593 36.50 16.09 -67.03
N LYS A 594 36.40 17.26 -66.40
CA LYS A 594 36.07 17.37 -64.98
C LYS A 594 34.56 17.28 -64.82
N ALA A 595 34.10 16.25 -64.12
CA ALA A 595 32.69 16.00 -63.88
C ALA A 595 32.41 15.90 -62.38
N ARG A 596 31.21 16.32 -61.96
CA ARG A 596 30.74 16.32 -60.57
C ARG A 596 29.44 15.53 -60.44
N LEU A 597 29.35 14.69 -59.42
CA LEU A 597 28.11 14.03 -59.02
C LEU A 597 27.68 14.58 -57.66
N ASP A 598 26.45 15.11 -57.62
CA ASP A 598 25.81 15.59 -56.40
C ASP A 598 24.83 14.51 -55.91
N VAL A 599 24.86 14.21 -54.62
CA VAL A 599 24.03 13.19 -53.96
C VAL A 599 23.37 13.80 -52.74
N LEU A 600 22.05 13.66 -52.65
CA LEU A 600 21.26 14.19 -51.55
C LEU A 600 20.38 13.07 -50.98
N VAL A 601 20.41 12.90 -49.67
CA VAL A 601 19.60 11.92 -48.94
C VAL A 601 18.57 12.66 -48.11
N GLN A 602 17.28 12.36 -48.29
CA GLN A 602 16.20 13.08 -47.63
C GLN A 602 15.17 12.15 -46.99
N GLU A 603 14.53 12.63 -45.94
CA GLU A 603 13.35 11.98 -45.39
C GLU A 603 12.14 12.20 -46.32
N PRO A 604 11.36 11.17 -46.69
CA PRO A 604 10.28 11.32 -47.66
C PRO A 604 9.11 12.20 -47.19
N ALA A 605 8.83 12.22 -45.88
CA ALA A 605 7.66 12.90 -45.32
C ALA A 605 7.87 14.41 -45.19
N ASN A 606 8.86 14.82 -44.40
CA ASN A 606 9.11 16.24 -44.12
C ASN A 606 10.17 16.86 -45.04
N LYS A 607 10.76 16.08 -45.96
CA LYS A 607 11.88 16.49 -46.84
C LYS A 607 13.09 17.01 -46.05
N TRP A 608 13.30 16.47 -44.85
CA TRP A 608 14.48 16.80 -44.06
C TRP A 608 15.74 16.34 -44.78
N ASN A 609 16.74 17.21 -44.86
CA ASN A 609 18.04 16.85 -45.42
C ASN A 609 18.80 15.99 -44.41
N LEU A 610 18.98 14.71 -44.73
CA LEU A 610 19.67 13.74 -43.88
C LEU A 610 21.17 13.66 -44.20
N GLY A 611 21.58 14.11 -45.39
CA GLY A 611 22.97 14.17 -45.81
C GLY A 611 23.13 14.67 -47.24
N ASP A 612 24.14 15.50 -47.46
CA ASP A 612 24.56 16.02 -48.75
C ASP A 612 26.01 15.65 -49.06
N PHE A 613 26.27 15.32 -50.33
CA PHE A 613 27.60 14.94 -50.77
C PHE A 613 27.83 15.32 -52.22
N SER A 614 29.05 15.78 -52.51
CA SER A 614 29.45 16.13 -53.87
C SER A 614 30.87 15.62 -54.14
N LEU A 615 31.05 15.00 -55.30
CA LEU A 615 32.32 14.41 -55.72
C LEU A 615 32.68 14.86 -57.13
N SER A 616 33.81 15.56 -57.27
CA SER A 616 34.35 15.98 -58.57
C SER A 616 35.59 15.18 -58.95
N CYS A 617 35.63 14.65 -60.17
CA CYS A 617 36.70 13.82 -60.70
C CYS A 617 37.06 14.19 -62.14
N ASN A 618 38.31 13.93 -62.55
CA ASN A 618 38.77 14.14 -63.92
C ASN A 618 38.76 12.79 -64.67
N PHE A 619 37.91 12.68 -65.69
CA PHE A 619 37.80 11.47 -66.51
C PHE A 619 38.61 11.63 -67.80
N PRO A 620 39.38 10.62 -68.23
CA PRO A 620 40.07 10.63 -69.52
C PRO A 620 39.06 10.76 -70.67
N MET A 621 39.16 11.83 -71.46
CA MET A 621 38.29 12.06 -72.60
C MET A 621 38.98 12.98 -73.60
N THR A 622 39.32 12.43 -74.77
CA THR A 622 39.97 13.19 -75.84
C THR A 622 38.97 14.11 -76.52
N MET A 623 39.18 15.42 -76.44
CA MET A 623 38.28 16.41 -77.03
C MET A 623 38.57 16.68 -78.50
N THR A 624 39.80 16.45 -78.96
CA THR A 624 40.17 16.66 -80.37
C THR A 624 41.15 15.58 -80.78
N GLU A 625 40.87 14.92 -81.90
CA GLU A 625 41.70 13.84 -82.42
C GLU A 625 42.03 14.10 -83.89
N CYS A 626 43.27 13.82 -84.28
CA CYS A 626 43.76 13.94 -85.65
C CYS A 626 44.00 12.54 -86.22
N TYR A 627 43.33 12.21 -87.32
CA TYR A 627 43.47 10.91 -87.98
C TYR A 627 44.52 10.98 -89.11
N SER A 628 45.18 9.85 -89.38
CA SER A 628 46.23 9.73 -90.41
C SER A 628 45.73 10.02 -91.84
N ASN A 629 44.42 9.92 -92.08
CA ASN A 629 43.77 10.26 -93.35
C ASN A 629 43.55 11.78 -93.55
N GLY A 630 44.03 12.62 -92.63
CA GLY A 630 43.88 14.08 -92.68
C GLY A 630 42.51 14.60 -92.22
N SER A 631 41.64 13.74 -91.66
CA SER A 631 40.43 14.18 -90.96
C SER A 631 40.73 14.48 -89.49
N MET A 632 39.97 15.42 -88.93
CA MET A 632 39.98 15.78 -87.51
C MET A 632 38.58 15.61 -86.94
N SER A 633 38.50 15.17 -85.68
CA SER A 633 37.28 15.21 -84.88
C SER A 633 37.45 16.17 -83.72
N ALA A 634 36.37 16.87 -83.37
CA ALA A 634 36.33 17.70 -82.17
C ALA A 634 35.01 17.47 -81.44
N LEU A 635 35.10 17.30 -80.12
CA LEU A 635 33.97 17.17 -79.23
C LEU A 635 33.87 18.42 -78.36
N ALA A 636 32.79 19.18 -78.53
CA ALA A 636 32.44 20.26 -77.63
C ALA A 636 31.47 19.73 -76.57
N VAL A 637 31.79 20.01 -75.30
CA VAL A 637 31.00 19.61 -74.14
C VAL A 637 30.33 20.84 -73.52
N LYS A 638 29.04 20.76 -73.23
CA LYS A 638 28.34 21.78 -72.45
C LYS A 638 28.68 21.62 -70.96
N VAL A 639 29.42 22.58 -70.41
CA VAL A 639 29.72 22.66 -68.98
C VAL A 639 28.65 23.47 -68.23
N GLU A 640 28.49 23.19 -66.94
CA GLU A 640 27.45 23.73 -66.05
C GLU A 640 27.46 25.26 -65.98
N SER A 641 28.65 25.88 -66.06
CA SER A 641 28.82 27.33 -66.02
C SER A 641 28.21 28.08 -67.21
N VAL A 642 27.89 27.40 -68.31
CA VAL A 642 27.38 28.02 -69.55
C VAL A 642 25.97 27.51 -69.87
N THR A 643 25.01 27.84 -69.02
CA THR A 643 23.63 27.32 -69.06
C THR A 643 22.88 27.64 -70.35
N GLN A 644 23.11 28.81 -70.95
CA GLN A 644 22.47 29.27 -72.18
C GLN A 644 23.04 28.66 -73.46
N LEU A 645 24.17 27.95 -73.38
CA LEU A 645 24.81 27.34 -74.55
C LEU A 645 23.92 26.21 -75.11
N SER A 646 23.62 26.28 -76.41
CA SER A 646 23.00 25.17 -77.15
C SER A 646 24.06 24.48 -78.01
N PRO A 647 24.46 23.24 -77.70
CA PRO A 647 25.47 22.53 -78.48
C PRO A 647 25.12 22.41 -79.97
N ARG A 648 23.83 22.32 -80.31
CA ARG A 648 23.34 22.24 -81.70
C ARG A 648 23.59 23.50 -82.52
N GLN A 649 23.75 24.64 -81.86
CA GLN A 649 24.00 25.94 -82.51
C GLN A 649 25.50 26.25 -82.63
N LEU A 650 26.37 25.39 -82.09
CA LEU A 650 27.81 25.57 -82.20
C LEU A 650 28.28 25.39 -83.64
N THR A 651 29.25 26.20 -84.05
CA THR A 651 29.95 26.08 -85.33
C THR A 651 31.45 26.14 -85.08
N LEU A 652 32.24 25.57 -86.00
CA LEU A 652 33.68 25.81 -86.01
C LEU A 652 33.97 27.25 -86.48
N ARG A 653 35.24 27.61 -86.68
CA ARG A 653 35.61 28.97 -87.15
C ARG A 653 34.95 29.32 -88.49
N ASP A 654 34.70 28.32 -89.33
CA ASP A 654 33.82 28.44 -90.49
C ASP A 654 32.36 28.16 -90.09
N PRO A 655 31.44 29.13 -90.20
CA PRO A 655 30.04 28.97 -89.86
C PRO A 655 29.29 27.89 -90.66
N SER A 656 29.80 27.49 -91.83
CA SER A 656 29.23 26.40 -92.61
C SER A 656 29.49 25.02 -91.97
N CYS A 657 30.50 24.92 -91.11
CA CYS A 657 30.89 23.69 -90.43
C CYS A 657 30.10 23.51 -89.12
N LYS A 658 28.92 22.90 -89.28
CA LYS A 658 28.01 22.53 -88.20
C LYS A 658 28.35 21.15 -87.60
N PRO A 659 27.84 20.81 -86.41
CA PRO A 659 28.10 19.52 -85.78
C PRO A 659 27.49 18.39 -86.61
N LYS A 660 28.21 17.29 -86.75
CA LYS A 660 27.71 16.06 -87.38
C LYS A 660 26.69 15.35 -86.48
N PHE A 661 26.91 15.41 -85.17
CA PHE A 661 25.99 14.89 -84.17
C PHE A 661 25.93 15.88 -83.00
N SER A 662 24.76 16.11 -82.43
CA SER A 662 24.63 16.94 -81.24
C SER A 662 23.38 16.59 -80.42
N ASN A 663 23.56 16.58 -79.10
CA ASN A 663 22.50 16.47 -78.11
C ASN A 663 22.61 17.64 -77.11
N ASP A 664 21.87 17.57 -76.01
CA ASP A 664 21.80 18.67 -75.03
C ASP A 664 23.11 18.86 -74.23
N ARG A 665 24.07 17.93 -74.37
CA ARG A 665 25.33 17.93 -73.63
C ARG A 665 26.58 17.99 -74.52
N PHE A 666 26.49 17.54 -75.77
CA PHE A 666 27.61 17.34 -76.67
C PHE A 666 27.32 17.88 -78.07
N ALA A 667 28.35 18.37 -78.74
CA ALA A 667 28.38 18.61 -80.17
C ALA A 667 29.66 18.00 -80.75
N TYR A 668 29.50 17.04 -81.65
CA TYR A 668 30.58 16.33 -82.31
C TYR A 668 30.76 16.86 -83.72
N PHE A 669 31.97 17.29 -84.03
CA PHE A 669 32.40 17.81 -85.31
C PHE A 669 33.36 16.83 -85.96
N THR A 670 33.25 16.69 -87.28
CA THR A 670 34.27 16.01 -88.09
C THR A 670 34.50 16.84 -89.34
N PHE A 671 35.77 17.07 -89.65
CA PHE A 671 36.18 17.98 -90.70
C PHE A 671 37.58 17.59 -91.21
N ASN A 672 38.00 18.15 -92.33
CA ASN A 672 39.35 17.90 -92.86
C ASN A 672 40.32 18.92 -92.26
N ALA A 673 41.56 18.54 -91.98
CA ALA A 673 42.56 19.47 -91.45
C ALA A 673 42.85 20.69 -92.36
N ASN A 674 42.41 20.67 -93.62
CA ASN A 674 42.49 21.78 -94.58
C ASN A 674 41.25 22.69 -94.62
N ASN A 675 40.15 22.38 -93.93
CA ASN A 675 38.90 23.15 -94.02
C ASN A 675 38.41 23.65 -92.64
N CYS A 676 37.19 24.17 -92.60
CA CYS A 676 36.50 24.63 -91.38
C CYS A 676 37.23 25.70 -90.54
N GLY A 677 38.06 26.52 -91.20
CA GLY A 677 38.81 27.61 -90.57
C GLY A 677 39.99 27.15 -89.70
N THR A 678 40.51 25.94 -89.95
CA THR A 678 41.69 25.39 -89.25
C THR A 678 42.95 26.21 -89.58
N SER A 679 43.66 26.70 -88.57
CA SER A 679 44.94 27.42 -88.74
C SER A 679 46.12 26.51 -88.39
N ARG A 680 47.15 26.51 -89.24
CA ARG A 680 48.38 25.74 -89.02
C ARG A 680 49.47 26.64 -88.45
N THR A 681 50.11 26.17 -87.39
CA THR A 681 51.31 26.78 -86.82
C THR A 681 52.38 25.71 -86.76
N PHE A 682 53.49 25.91 -87.49
CA PHE A 682 54.66 25.06 -87.38
C PHE A 682 55.47 25.55 -86.18
N MET A 683 55.58 24.73 -85.14
CA MET A 683 56.58 24.98 -84.11
C MET A 683 57.92 24.56 -84.69
N MET A 684 58.84 25.50 -84.91
CA MET A 684 60.24 25.15 -85.11
C MET A 684 60.72 24.49 -83.82
N GLY A 685 61.21 23.26 -83.94
CA GLY A 685 61.59 22.41 -82.80
C GLY A 685 62.65 23.02 -81.90
#